data_AF-A0A9W9NA60-F1
#
_entry.id   AF-A0A9W9NA60-F1
#
_cell.length_a   1.000
_cell.length_b   1.000
_cell.length_c   1.000
_cell.angle_alpha   90.00
_cell.angle_beta   90.00
_cell.angle_gamma   90.00
#
_symmetry.space_group_name_H-M   'P 1'
#
loop_
_entity.id
_entity.type
_entity.pdbx_description
1 polymer ?
#
loop_
_entity_poly.entity_id
_entity_poly.type
_entity_poly.pdbx_seq_one_letter_code
_entity_poly.pdbx_strand_id
1 'polypeptide(L)'
;MAVWLDLVPEATGWTLVDTGRLETLVEGLSHPETQYPSLIWFAGNGNRIKALQALFPHNNITRRGPAGLTRLHISTQTANTEYPVFFAESNLFNDSGVGESRLCRWSTEKFQRYHISQKETPSLADIKQHVIRSAIFTWAQVLCFFVNTSSEMRKVLELLDGPRPNIKIGSRSAPSLTRVIIALTCNEESDADTITKCFSQYLNGDTKLEIVFLDLRHRLMLSPKAAFEPLRRVVLDQVQISRAERIQQGISFSSLHLCALWSRTLELEMGSPGKMTLDCLQFARESHMLNWISADHLVRFLDHANDLGCTAEAIHAFIASALLMNAYPPGMHRFRHEDVFDHLYKVQCWEAWNKRTGLDPSLFCSSIMAQLGRNSREMSPAQNSASIRRTALSDFYHKWKGLYSTISCFLCLCRSPEHMLPCHHAICDTCVVIFGLPSKTAEYHFDIPHCPVCSQSLQISIRHLPPTKPPVVLSLDGGGIRGIIQLGLLQSLEKRLGKEIPLPQIIDLCAGTSVGGLNIMDIIFNESSVEQCFRKFPEFARKAFGSQLNLFQERSMFKCPKWLKCFVGLLADGQYDGKNLDNVLKDGLGSDRRMFDFGTTSGSSSRVAIIASRISDGKACVIANYRGVGPRPVEAAYIFLKPQKHNEDPFLWEA
;
A
#
# COMPACT_ATOMS: atom_id res chain seq x y z
N MET A 1 -16.34 2.50 -34.36
CA MET A 1 -15.44 1.87 -33.39
C MET A 1 -14.94 2.93 -32.43
N ALA A 2 -14.67 2.60 -31.18
CA ALA A 2 -14.19 3.57 -30.21
C ALA A 2 -12.65 3.61 -30.26
N VAL A 3 -12.10 4.78 -30.56
CA VAL A 3 -10.66 5.05 -30.50
C VAL A 3 -10.20 4.78 -29.07
N TRP A 4 -9.06 4.11 -28.93
CA TRP A 4 -8.38 3.90 -27.65
C TRP A 4 -7.20 4.86 -27.52
N LEU A 5 -6.33 4.85 -28.53
CA LEU A 5 -5.17 5.71 -28.60
C LEU A 5 -5.22 6.55 -29.87
N ASP A 6 -4.79 7.80 -29.76
CA ASP A 6 -4.54 8.68 -30.90
C ASP A 6 -3.28 9.52 -30.70
N LEU A 7 -2.69 9.97 -31.80
CA LEU A 7 -1.52 10.85 -31.80
C LEU A 7 -1.90 12.19 -32.41
N VAL A 8 -1.72 13.26 -31.64
CA VAL A 8 -2.02 14.63 -32.07
C VAL A 8 -0.73 15.41 -32.17
N PRO A 9 -0.45 16.07 -33.31
CA PRO A 9 0.73 16.92 -33.46
C PRO A 9 0.60 18.18 -32.61
N GLU A 10 1.70 18.59 -31.98
CA GLU A 10 1.83 19.84 -31.22
C GLU A 10 2.99 20.68 -31.75
N ALA A 11 3.08 21.95 -31.34
CA ALA A 11 4.10 22.87 -31.82
C ALA A 11 5.55 22.40 -31.55
N THR A 12 5.75 21.61 -30.50
CA THR A 12 7.08 21.16 -30.04
C THR A 12 7.24 19.63 -30.05
N GLY A 13 6.32 18.90 -30.69
CA GLY A 13 6.36 17.43 -30.68
C GLY A 13 5.00 16.79 -30.94
N TRP A 14 4.71 15.72 -30.21
CA TRP A 14 3.46 14.97 -30.32
C TRP A 14 2.88 14.66 -28.95
N THR A 15 1.56 14.56 -28.90
CA THR A 15 0.83 14.15 -27.70
C THR A 15 0.10 12.85 -27.98
N LEU A 16 0.36 11.85 -27.14
CA LEU A 16 -0.46 10.65 -27.08
C LEU A 16 -1.73 10.96 -26.28
N VAL A 17 -2.88 10.69 -26.88
CA VAL A 17 -4.19 10.80 -26.26
C VAL A 17 -4.69 9.40 -25.94
N ASP A 18 -4.81 9.09 -24.65
CA ASP A 18 -5.58 7.94 -24.17
C ASP A 18 -7.03 8.39 -23.93
N THR A 19 -7.96 7.75 -24.64
CA THR A 19 -9.38 8.09 -24.57
C THR A 19 -10.07 7.58 -23.30
N GLY A 20 -9.36 6.82 -22.45
CA GLY A 20 -9.94 6.10 -21.31
C GLY A 20 -10.69 4.83 -21.72
N ARG A 21 -10.55 4.39 -22.99
CA ARG A 21 -11.33 3.27 -23.51
C ARG A 21 -11.11 1.96 -22.74
N LEU A 22 -9.88 1.68 -22.32
CA LEU A 22 -9.60 0.49 -21.50
C LEU A 22 -10.32 0.57 -20.15
N GLU A 23 -10.24 1.71 -19.46
CA GLU A 23 -10.94 1.97 -18.19
C GLU A 23 -12.46 1.77 -18.36
N THR A 24 -13.07 2.36 -19.39
CA THR A 24 -14.50 2.18 -19.67
C THR A 24 -14.88 0.71 -19.93
N LEU A 25 -14.02 -0.06 -20.60
CA LEU A 25 -14.28 -1.48 -20.82
C LEU A 25 -14.20 -2.28 -19.51
N VAL A 26 -13.25 -1.95 -18.64
CA VAL A 26 -13.06 -2.59 -17.34
C VAL A 26 -14.18 -2.22 -16.37
N GLU A 27 -14.64 -0.97 -16.34
CA GLU A 27 -15.81 -0.52 -15.57
C GLU A 27 -17.11 -1.22 -16.02
N GLY A 28 -17.19 -1.62 -17.29
CA GLY A 28 -18.33 -2.34 -17.86
C GLY A 28 -18.32 -3.86 -17.66
N LEU A 29 -17.28 -4.41 -17.01
CA LEU A 29 -17.18 -5.83 -16.70
C LEU A 29 -18.05 -6.21 -15.49
N SER A 30 -18.41 -7.49 -15.38
CA SER A 30 -19.24 -7.96 -14.26
C SER A 30 -18.46 -8.06 -12.94
N HIS A 31 -17.21 -8.53 -12.99
CA HIS A 31 -16.35 -8.72 -11.82
C HIS A 31 -14.88 -8.41 -12.17
N PRO A 32 -14.52 -7.14 -12.37
CA PRO A 32 -13.20 -6.77 -12.90
C PRO A 32 -12.03 -7.18 -11.99
N GLU A 33 -12.24 -7.38 -10.68
CA GLU A 33 -11.23 -7.92 -9.77
C GLU A 33 -10.93 -9.42 -9.94
N THR A 34 -11.86 -10.20 -10.50
CA THR A 34 -11.73 -11.67 -10.68
C THR A 34 -11.75 -12.11 -12.14
N GLN A 35 -11.83 -11.16 -13.08
CA GLN A 35 -11.70 -11.41 -14.51
C GLN A 35 -10.28 -11.08 -14.99
N TYR A 36 -9.62 -12.02 -15.67
CA TYR A 36 -8.23 -11.97 -16.11
C TYR A 36 -8.13 -11.87 -17.64
N PRO A 37 -8.06 -10.65 -18.21
CA PRO A 37 -8.24 -10.44 -19.63
C PRO A 37 -7.03 -10.89 -20.46
N SER A 38 -7.31 -11.30 -21.70
CA SER A 38 -6.30 -11.46 -22.75
C SER A 38 -6.43 -10.34 -23.79
N LEU A 39 -5.39 -9.54 -23.98
CA LEU A 39 -5.23 -8.53 -25.01
C LEU A 39 -4.56 -9.12 -26.26
N ILE A 40 -5.30 -9.08 -27.37
CA ILE A 40 -4.82 -9.46 -28.70
C ILE A 40 -4.71 -8.19 -29.54
N TRP A 41 -3.56 -7.95 -30.15
CA TRP A 41 -3.38 -6.82 -31.07
C TRP A 41 -3.31 -7.32 -32.51
N PHE A 42 -4.24 -6.84 -33.35
CA PHE A 42 -4.28 -7.12 -34.77
C PHE A 42 -3.77 -5.92 -35.55
N ALA A 43 -2.76 -6.11 -36.40
CA ALA A 43 -2.13 -5.03 -37.14
C ALA A 43 -1.82 -5.43 -38.59
N GLY A 44 -1.78 -4.47 -39.50
CA GLY A 44 -1.32 -4.69 -40.89
C GLY A 44 -2.28 -4.18 -41.95
N ASN A 45 -2.41 -4.91 -43.06
CA ASN A 45 -3.21 -4.50 -44.21
C ASN A 45 -4.75 -4.65 -43.98
N GLY A 46 -5.54 -4.31 -45.01
CA GLY A 46 -7.00 -4.28 -44.93
C GLY A 46 -7.70 -5.64 -44.69
N ASN A 47 -7.04 -6.77 -44.97
CA ASN A 47 -7.61 -8.10 -44.69
C ASN A 47 -7.81 -8.33 -43.18
N ARG A 48 -7.10 -7.58 -42.33
CA ARG A 48 -7.33 -7.53 -40.88
C ARG A 48 -8.80 -7.30 -40.53
N ILE A 49 -9.47 -6.35 -41.17
CA ILE A 49 -10.85 -5.99 -40.82
C ILE A 49 -11.80 -7.14 -41.17
N LYS A 50 -11.58 -7.80 -42.33
CA LYS A 50 -12.35 -8.99 -42.73
C LYS A 50 -12.14 -10.14 -41.73
N ALA A 51 -10.90 -10.33 -41.27
CA ALA A 51 -10.58 -11.33 -40.26
C ALA A 51 -11.28 -11.03 -38.93
N LEU A 52 -11.22 -9.78 -38.44
CA LEU A 52 -11.89 -9.38 -37.21
C LEU A 52 -13.40 -9.62 -37.28
N GLN A 53 -14.05 -9.31 -38.40
CA GLN A 53 -15.48 -9.61 -38.61
C GLN A 53 -15.79 -11.11 -38.54
N ALA A 54 -14.89 -11.95 -39.04
CA ALA A 54 -15.04 -13.40 -38.99
C ALA A 54 -14.80 -13.97 -37.58
N LEU A 55 -13.79 -13.46 -36.86
CA LEU A 55 -13.40 -13.92 -35.53
C LEU A 55 -14.38 -13.44 -34.44
N PHE A 56 -14.91 -12.21 -34.58
CA PHE A 56 -15.79 -11.55 -33.62
C PHE A 56 -17.09 -11.06 -34.30
N PRO A 57 -17.95 -11.97 -34.79
CA PRO A 57 -19.10 -11.62 -35.62
C PRO A 57 -20.18 -10.78 -34.91
N HIS A 58 -20.23 -10.81 -33.58
CA HIS A 58 -21.18 -10.03 -32.78
C HIS A 58 -20.64 -8.67 -32.34
N ASN A 59 -19.41 -8.33 -32.72
CA ASN A 59 -18.81 -7.04 -32.48
C ASN A 59 -19.05 -6.17 -33.72
N ASN A 60 -19.67 -4.99 -33.54
CA ASN A 60 -19.97 -4.03 -34.62
C ASN A 60 -18.70 -3.31 -35.13
N ILE A 61 -17.80 -4.07 -35.76
CA ILE A 61 -16.44 -3.67 -36.13
C ILE A 61 -16.43 -2.59 -37.21
N THR A 62 -17.36 -2.57 -38.16
CA THR A 62 -17.35 -1.59 -39.26
C THR A 62 -18.07 -0.27 -38.96
N ARG A 63 -18.58 -0.07 -37.73
CA ARG A 63 -19.31 1.16 -37.38
C ARG A 63 -18.39 2.37 -37.55
N ARG A 64 -18.80 3.35 -38.37
CA ARG A 64 -18.07 4.60 -38.64
C ARG A 64 -17.71 5.32 -37.33
N GLY A 65 -16.47 5.79 -37.24
CA GLY A 65 -15.89 6.54 -36.12
C GLY A 65 -14.41 6.82 -36.42
N PRO A 66 -13.76 7.75 -35.70
CA PRO A 66 -12.36 8.07 -35.96
C PRO A 66 -11.48 6.81 -35.89
N ALA A 67 -10.47 6.74 -36.75
CA ALA A 67 -9.54 5.60 -36.76
C ALA A 67 -8.56 5.68 -35.60
N GLY A 68 -8.02 6.87 -35.36
CA GLY A 68 -6.96 7.08 -34.39
C GLY A 68 -5.73 6.21 -34.70
N LEU A 69 -4.88 6.06 -33.70
CA LEU A 69 -3.75 5.12 -33.75
C LEU A 69 -4.23 3.68 -33.57
N THR A 70 -5.06 3.45 -32.55
CA THR A 70 -5.53 2.12 -32.16
C THR A 70 -6.96 2.18 -31.65
N ARG A 71 -7.78 1.19 -32.01
CA ARG A 71 -9.12 0.99 -31.44
C ARG A 71 -9.14 -0.26 -30.57
N LEU A 72 -9.92 -0.21 -29.48
CA LEU A 72 -10.01 -1.30 -28.50
C LEU A 72 -11.45 -1.76 -28.29
N HIS A 73 -11.63 -3.08 -28.28
CA HIS A 73 -12.89 -3.76 -28.10
C HIS A 73 -12.77 -4.93 -27.12
N ILE A 74 -13.91 -5.31 -26.55
CA ILE A 74 -14.09 -6.55 -25.81
C ILE A 74 -14.93 -7.51 -26.64
N SER A 75 -14.54 -8.78 -26.71
CA SER A 75 -15.37 -9.82 -27.32
C SER A 75 -16.66 -9.98 -26.52
N THR A 76 -17.81 -9.77 -27.18
CA THR A 76 -19.12 -9.89 -26.51
C THR A 76 -19.39 -11.32 -26.04
N GLN A 77 -18.75 -12.32 -26.65
CA GLN A 77 -18.87 -13.73 -26.27
C GLN A 77 -18.10 -14.06 -24.98
N THR A 78 -17.02 -13.34 -24.68
CA THR A 78 -16.17 -13.63 -23.50
C THR A 78 -16.23 -12.55 -22.43
N ALA A 79 -16.98 -11.46 -22.65
CA ALA A 79 -17.09 -10.34 -21.71
C ALA A 79 -17.49 -10.74 -20.28
N ASN A 80 -18.31 -11.78 -20.14
CA ASN A 80 -18.83 -12.26 -18.86
C ASN A 80 -18.12 -13.54 -18.35
N THR A 81 -17.02 -13.97 -18.97
CA THR A 81 -16.26 -15.13 -18.51
C THR A 81 -15.12 -14.69 -17.58
N GLU A 82 -14.51 -15.65 -16.86
CA GLU A 82 -13.29 -15.41 -16.06
C GLU A 82 -12.14 -14.85 -16.92
N TYR A 83 -12.12 -15.13 -18.22
CA TYR A 83 -11.05 -14.74 -19.12
C TYR A 83 -11.58 -13.94 -20.33
N PRO A 84 -11.97 -12.67 -20.14
CA PRO A 84 -12.44 -11.84 -21.24
C PRO A 84 -11.34 -11.62 -22.28
N VAL A 85 -11.72 -11.49 -23.54
CA VAL A 85 -10.80 -11.21 -24.64
C VAL A 85 -10.96 -9.77 -25.06
N PHE A 86 -9.93 -8.98 -24.83
CA PHE A 86 -9.76 -7.67 -25.41
C PHE A 86 -9.04 -7.82 -26.73
N PHE A 87 -9.52 -7.13 -27.75
CA PHE A 87 -8.83 -7.07 -29.03
C PHE A 87 -8.69 -5.63 -29.49
N ALA A 88 -7.47 -5.29 -29.87
CA ALA A 88 -7.09 -4.00 -30.40
C ALA A 88 -6.77 -4.13 -31.89
N GLU A 89 -7.05 -3.08 -32.65
CA GLU A 89 -6.76 -3.04 -34.09
C GLU A 89 -6.04 -1.75 -34.49
N SER A 90 -5.06 -1.87 -35.37
CA SER A 90 -4.31 -0.73 -35.90
C SER A 90 -3.95 -0.94 -37.37
N ASN A 91 -4.01 0.14 -38.16
CA ASN A 91 -3.43 0.13 -39.51
C ASN A 91 -1.95 0.46 -39.43
N LEU A 92 -1.09 -0.54 -39.64
CA LEU A 92 0.36 -0.39 -39.52
C LEU A 92 0.99 0.30 -40.74
N PHE A 93 0.37 0.18 -41.91
CA PHE A 93 0.96 0.58 -43.18
C PHE A 93 0.38 1.88 -43.76
N ASN A 94 -0.66 2.43 -43.13
CA ASN A 94 -1.29 3.69 -43.53
C ASN A 94 -1.60 4.55 -42.30
N ASP A 95 -1.28 5.84 -42.39
CA ASP A 95 -1.47 6.84 -41.33
C ASP A 95 -2.83 7.56 -41.40
N SER A 96 -3.67 7.24 -42.40
CA SER A 96 -5.00 7.82 -42.56
C SER A 96 -5.84 7.69 -41.28
N GLY A 97 -6.37 8.79 -40.77
CA GLY A 97 -7.20 8.79 -39.56
C GLY A 97 -6.46 8.99 -38.23
N VAL A 98 -5.13 9.07 -38.21
CA VAL A 98 -4.34 9.44 -37.02
C VAL A 98 -4.42 10.96 -36.83
N GLY A 99 -4.73 11.41 -35.62
CA GLY A 99 -4.93 12.83 -35.30
C GLY A 99 -6.26 13.42 -35.83
N GLU A 100 -7.05 12.63 -36.57
CA GLU A 100 -8.37 13.02 -37.07
C GLU A 100 -9.48 12.83 -36.04
N SER A 101 -9.20 12.22 -34.88
CA SER A 101 -10.19 12.16 -33.83
C SER A 101 -10.54 13.60 -33.42
N ARG A 102 -11.78 14.01 -33.69
CA ARG A 102 -12.34 15.31 -33.25
C ARG A 102 -12.53 15.33 -31.73
N LEU A 103 -11.62 14.73 -30.96
CA LEU A 103 -11.53 14.83 -29.51
C LEU A 103 -11.02 16.24 -29.23
N CYS A 104 -11.93 17.21 -29.35
CA CYS A 104 -11.65 18.63 -29.24
C CYS A 104 -10.74 18.91 -28.05
N ARG A 105 -9.85 19.90 -28.20
CA ARG A 105 -9.07 20.55 -27.13
C ARG A 105 -9.91 21.02 -25.91
N TRP A 106 -11.24 20.85 -25.96
CA TRP A 106 -12.25 21.39 -25.05
C TRP A 106 -13.28 20.33 -24.57
N SER A 107 -13.11 19.04 -24.89
CA SER A 107 -14.01 18.00 -24.39
C SER A 107 -13.81 17.77 -22.88
N THR A 108 -14.91 17.73 -22.13
CA THR A 108 -14.99 17.38 -20.70
C THR A 108 -14.90 15.87 -20.43
N GLU A 109 -14.74 15.05 -21.47
CA GLU A 109 -14.51 13.61 -21.33
C GLU A 109 -13.10 13.36 -20.72
N LYS A 110 -13.00 12.34 -19.85
CA LYS A 110 -11.79 11.94 -19.11
C LYS A 110 -10.65 11.48 -20.05
N PHE A 111 -10.06 12.38 -20.83
CA PHE A 111 -8.91 12.08 -21.68
C PHE A 111 -7.62 12.32 -20.93
N GLN A 112 -6.73 11.34 -20.96
CA GLN A 112 -5.36 11.51 -20.48
C GLN A 112 -4.46 11.88 -21.65
N ARG A 113 -3.62 12.89 -21.46
CA ARG A 113 -2.70 13.41 -22.48
C ARG A 113 -1.28 13.26 -21.98
N TYR A 114 -0.45 12.65 -22.80
CA TYR A 114 0.96 12.42 -22.51
C TYR A 114 1.81 13.12 -23.56
N HIS A 115 2.53 14.16 -23.16
CA HIS A 115 3.43 14.89 -24.04
C HIS A 115 4.70 14.08 -24.29
N ILE A 116 4.97 13.78 -25.56
CA ILE A 116 6.16 13.05 -25.98
C ILE A 116 7.22 14.09 -26.36
N SER A 117 8.08 14.43 -25.40
CA SER A 117 9.19 15.38 -25.61
C SER A 117 10.45 14.64 -26.00
N GLN A 118 10.92 14.82 -27.24
CA GLN A 118 12.21 14.30 -27.71
C GLN A 118 13.11 15.45 -28.19
N LYS A 119 14.44 15.26 -28.10
CA LYS A 119 15.45 16.28 -28.44
C LYS A 119 15.49 16.62 -29.93
N GLU A 120 14.97 15.74 -30.78
CA GLU A 120 14.83 15.91 -32.23
C GLU A 120 13.34 15.78 -32.59
N THR A 121 12.89 16.43 -33.67
CA THR A 121 11.51 16.28 -34.17
C THR A 121 11.34 14.89 -34.79
N PRO A 122 10.73 13.91 -34.10
CA PRO A 122 10.68 12.55 -34.59
C PRO A 122 9.60 12.43 -35.68
N SER A 123 9.80 11.52 -36.64
CA SER A 123 8.75 11.28 -37.63
C SER A 123 7.52 10.66 -36.97
N LEU A 124 6.33 10.84 -37.57
CA LEU A 124 5.12 10.17 -37.09
C LEU A 124 5.33 8.64 -37.01
N ALA A 125 6.05 8.05 -37.97
CA ALA A 125 6.35 6.63 -37.97
C ALA A 125 7.16 6.20 -36.74
N ASP A 126 8.18 6.95 -36.36
CA ASP A 126 9.02 6.65 -35.19
C ASP A 126 8.21 6.69 -33.89
N ILE A 127 7.31 7.66 -33.77
CA ILE A 127 6.46 7.84 -32.59
C ILE A 127 5.41 6.74 -32.51
N LYS A 128 4.78 6.39 -33.64
CA LYS A 128 3.86 5.24 -33.72
C LYS A 128 4.57 3.96 -33.28
N GLN A 129 5.77 3.70 -33.80
CA GLN A 129 6.55 2.52 -33.41
C GLN A 129 6.90 2.55 -31.92
N HIS A 130 7.32 3.70 -31.39
CA HIS A 130 7.62 3.86 -29.98
C HIS A 130 6.42 3.53 -29.10
N VAL A 131 5.25 4.15 -29.34
CA VAL A 131 4.01 3.91 -28.57
C VAL A 131 3.57 2.46 -28.64
N ILE A 132 3.61 1.85 -29.83
CA ILE A 132 3.21 0.44 -30.01
C ILE A 132 4.15 -0.48 -29.21
N ARG A 133 5.47 -0.26 -29.28
CA ARG A 133 6.47 -1.08 -28.58
C ARG A 133 6.45 -0.87 -27.06
N SER A 134 6.25 0.36 -26.59
CA SER A 134 6.31 0.69 -25.17
C SER A 134 5.01 0.42 -24.42
N ALA A 135 3.85 0.57 -25.07
CA ALA A 135 2.56 0.35 -24.43
C ALA A 135 1.92 -0.98 -24.86
N ILE A 136 1.65 -1.15 -26.16
CA ILE A 136 0.83 -2.27 -26.65
C ILE A 136 1.57 -3.61 -26.49
N PHE A 137 2.82 -3.69 -26.94
CA PHE A 137 3.61 -4.93 -26.88
C PHE A 137 3.87 -5.40 -25.45
N THR A 138 3.98 -4.46 -24.51
CA THR A 138 4.18 -4.73 -23.09
C THR A 138 3.06 -5.58 -22.51
N TRP A 139 1.81 -5.34 -22.95
CA TRP A 139 0.62 -5.95 -22.36
C TRP A 139 -0.09 -6.97 -23.25
N ALA A 140 0.16 -6.97 -24.56
CA ALA A 140 -0.46 -7.92 -25.48
C ALA A 140 0.08 -9.35 -25.28
N GLN A 141 -0.84 -10.32 -25.15
CA GLN A 141 -0.49 -11.75 -25.19
C GLN A 141 -0.22 -12.22 -26.62
N VAL A 142 -0.98 -11.72 -27.60
CA VAL A 142 -0.87 -12.16 -28.99
C VAL A 142 -0.78 -10.95 -29.91
N LEU A 143 0.24 -10.93 -30.78
CA LEU A 143 0.42 -9.97 -31.86
C LEU A 143 0.12 -10.66 -33.18
N CYS A 144 -0.91 -10.23 -33.89
CA CYS A 144 -1.33 -10.81 -35.16
C CYS A 144 -1.13 -9.83 -36.31
N PHE A 145 -0.17 -10.11 -37.18
CA PHE A 145 0.19 -9.28 -38.31
C PHE A 145 -0.41 -9.80 -39.62
N PHE A 146 -1.00 -8.92 -40.42
CA PHE A 146 -1.49 -9.21 -41.77
C PHE A 146 -0.56 -8.59 -42.80
N VAL A 147 0.06 -9.43 -43.63
CA VAL A 147 1.11 -9.02 -44.56
C VAL A 147 0.79 -9.52 -45.97
N ASN A 148 1.00 -8.65 -46.95
CA ASN A 148 0.85 -8.95 -48.38
C ASN A 148 2.17 -8.86 -49.14
N THR A 149 3.10 -7.98 -48.76
CA THR A 149 4.33 -7.74 -49.52
C THR A 149 5.57 -7.91 -48.66
N SER A 150 6.73 -8.14 -49.30
CA SER A 150 8.02 -8.17 -48.58
C SER A 150 8.35 -6.82 -47.93
N SER A 151 7.86 -5.70 -48.46
CA SER A 151 8.01 -4.39 -47.82
C SER A 151 7.20 -4.27 -46.53
N GLU A 152 5.97 -4.79 -46.51
CA GLU A 152 5.15 -4.84 -45.31
C GLU A 152 5.79 -5.76 -44.25
N MET A 153 6.36 -6.89 -44.68
CA MET A 153 7.11 -7.79 -43.80
C MET A 153 8.30 -7.09 -43.14
N ARG A 154 9.11 -6.34 -43.91
CA ARG A 154 10.25 -5.57 -43.35
C ARG A 154 9.81 -4.58 -42.28
N LYS A 155 8.70 -3.87 -42.47
CA LYS A 155 8.14 -2.97 -41.45
C LYS A 155 7.71 -3.70 -40.18
N VAL A 156 7.17 -4.92 -40.30
CA VAL A 156 6.82 -5.75 -39.14
C VAL A 156 8.08 -6.21 -38.42
N LEU A 157 9.11 -6.63 -39.15
CA LEU A 157 10.40 -7.03 -38.60
C LEU A 157 11.08 -5.88 -37.85
N GLU A 158 11.16 -4.70 -38.48
CA GLU A 158 11.66 -3.48 -37.83
C GLU A 158 10.90 -3.21 -36.53
N LEU A 159 9.57 -3.30 -36.54
CA LEU A 159 8.74 -3.11 -35.35
C LEU A 159 9.06 -4.14 -34.23
N LEU A 160 9.31 -5.40 -34.59
CA LEU A 160 9.61 -6.48 -33.63
C LEU A 160 11.05 -6.41 -33.08
N ASP A 161 12.00 -5.91 -33.87
CA ASP A 161 13.42 -5.75 -33.47
C ASP A 161 13.65 -4.63 -32.46
N GLY A 162 12.76 -3.63 -32.45
CA GLY A 162 12.96 -2.48 -31.60
C GLY A 162 12.90 -2.80 -30.10
N PRO A 163 13.48 -1.92 -29.28
CA PRO A 163 13.59 -2.16 -27.85
C PRO A 163 12.21 -2.09 -27.19
N ARG A 164 12.01 -2.93 -26.17
CA ARG A 164 10.76 -3.09 -25.43
C ARG A 164 11.00 -2.85 -23.93
N PRO A 165 10.02 -2.34 -23.19
CA PRO A 165 10.13 -2.25 -21.74
C PRO A 165 10.35 -3.63 -21.13
N ASN A 166 11.34 -3.71 -20.25
CA ASN A 166 11.58 -4.90 -19.45
C ASN A 166 10.60 -4.92 -18.27
N ILE A 167 9.73 -5.93 -18.22
CA ILE A 167 8.86 -6.14 -17.07
C ILE A 167 9.66 -6.83 -15.96
N LYS A 168 9.62 -6.25 -14.76
CA LYS A 168 10.22 -6.84 -13.56
C LYS A 168 9.15 -7.14 -12.51
N ILE A 169 9.47 -8.12 -11.68
CA ILE A 169 8.78 -8.41 -10.43
C ILE A 169 9.84 -8.35 -9.35
N GLY A 170 10.01 -7.18 -8.76
CA GLY A 170 11.12 -6.93 -7.87
C GLY A 170 12.46 -7.14 -8.59
N SER A 171 13.27 -8.05 -8.04
CA SER A 171 14.61 -8.35 -8.56
C SER A 171 14.60 -9.23 -9.83
N ARG A 172 13.47 -9.89 -10.15
CA ARG A 172 13.38 -10.81 -11.29
C ARG A 172 12.90 -10.10 -12.55
N SER A 173 13.54 -10.35 -13.68
CA SER A 173 12.99 -9.97 -15.00
C SER A 173 12.00 -11.03 -15.47
N ALA A 174 10.80 -10.60 -15.85
CA ALA A 174 9.77 -11.49 -16.38
C ALA A 174 10.09 -11.85 -17.84
N PRO A 175 9.93 -13.12 -18.24
CA PRO A 175 10.10 -13.51 -19.64
C PRO A 175 9.02 -12.84 -20.52
N SER A 176 9.35 -12.58 -21.78
CA SER A 176 8.34 -12.20 -22.77
C SER A 176 7.52 -13.44 -23.13
N LEU A 177 6.24 -13.44 -22.76
CA LEU A 177 5.29 -14.51 -23.05
C LEU A 177 4.32 -14.11 -24.17
N THR A 178 4.76 -13.19 -25.04
CA THR A 178 3.99 -12.69 -26.17
C THR A 178 4.16 -13.64 -27.36
N ARG A 179 3.04 -14.02 -27.98
CA ARG A 179 3.01 -14.88 -29.18
C ARG A 179 2.82 -14.01 -30.42
N VAL A 180 3.55 -14.34 -31.48
CA VAL A 180 3.46 -13.60 -32.75
C VAL A 180 2.83 -14.51 -33.80
N ILE A 181 1.80 -14.02 -34.49
CA ILE A 181 1.16 -14.69 -35.61
C ILE A 181 1.34 -13.82 -36.84
N ILE A 182 1.86 -14.40 -37.92
CA ILE A 182 1.98 -13.72 -39.21
C ILE A 182 1.03 -14.40 -40.20
N ALA A 183 -0.04 -13.69 -40.55
CA ALA A 183 -1.03 -14.10 -41.53
C ALA A 183 -0.65 -13.58 -42.92
N LEU A 184 -0.32 -14.50 -43.82
CA LEU A 184 -0.03 -14.21 -45.22
C LEU A 184 -1.35 -14.13 -46.00
N THR A 185 -1.62 -12.98 -46.61
CA THR A 185 -2.89 -12.72 -47.31
C THR A 185 -2.73 -12.22 -48.76
N CYS A 186 -1.52 -12.32 -49.33
CA CYS A 186 -1.27 -11.99 -50.74
C CYS A 186 -1.71 -13.11 -51.68
N ASN A 187 -2.23 -12.83 -52.88
CA ASN A 187 -2.59 -13.90 -53.81
C ASN A 187 -1.41 -14.39 -54.68
N GLU A 188 -0.25 -13.73 -54.65
CA GLU A 188 0.90 -14.07 -55.50
C GLU A 188 1.87 -15.05 -54.80
N GLU A 189 2.26 -16.13 -55.49
CA GLU A 189 3.13 -17.18 -54.93
C GLU A 189 4.60 -16.74 -54.79
N SER A 190 5.11 -15.91 -55.72
CA SER A 190 6.50 -15.42 -55.73
C SER A 190 6.85 -14.56 -54.50
N ASP A 191 5.88 -13.80 -54.00
CA ASP A 191 6.07 -12.91 -52.87
C ASP A 191 6.11 -13.66 -51.54
N ALA A 192 5.41 -14.80 -51.41
CA ALA A 192 5.36 -15.54 -50.15
C ALA A 192 6.64 -16.31 -49.85
N ASP A 193 7.27 -16.90 -50.87
CA ASP A 193 8.59 -17.50 -50.71
C ASP A 193 9.61 -16.43 -50.29
N THR A 194 9.48 -15.23 -50.85
CA THR A 194 10.32 -14.08 -50.50
C THR A 194 10.05 -13.58 -49.07
N ILE A 195 8.78 -13.50 -48.65
CA ILE A 195 8.37 -13.12 -47.28
C ILE A 195 8.86 -14.15 -46.26
N THR A 196 8.68 -15.44 -46.56
CA THR A 196 9.11 -16.54 -45.70
C THR A 196 10.63 -16.58 -45.58
N LYS A 197 11.36 -16.37 -46.69
CA LYS A 197 12.83 -16.23 -46.68
C LYS A 197 13.31 -14.99 -45.91
N CYS A 198 12.65 -13.84 -46.10
CA CYS A 198 12.98 -12.61 -45.38
C CYS A 198 12.87 -12.81 -43.87
N PHE A 199 11.89 -13.59 -43.42
CA PHE A 199 11.70 -13.87 -42.01
C PHE A 199 12.56 -15.01 -41.48
N SER A 200 12.84 -16.06 -42.26
CA SER A 200 13.75 -17.12 -41.83
C SER A 200 15.18 -16.58 -41.63
N GLN A 201 15.60 -15.59 -42.44
CA GLN A 201 16.84 -14.85 -42.21
C GLN A 201 16.83 -14.09 -40.87
N TYR A 202 15.69 -13.52 -40.48
CA TYR A 202 15.52 -12.85 -39.19
C TYR A 202 15.53 -13.83 -38.00
N LEU A 203 14.85 -14.97 -38.11
CA LEU A 203 14.79 -16.00 -37.07
C LEU A 203 16.14 -16.68 -36.79
N ASN A 204 17.06 -16.68 -37.76
CA ASN A 204 18.42 -17.17 -37.56
C ASN A 204 19.27 -16.24 -36.65
N GLY A 205 18.73 -15.09 -36.25
CA GLY A 205 19.25 -14.26 -35.17
C GLY A 205 18.81 -14.74 -33.78
N ASP A 206 19.32 -14.10 -32.74
CA ASP A 206 19.09 -14.48 -31.32
C ASP A 206 17.70 -14.01 -30.81
N THR A 207 16.63 -14.33 -31.55
CA THR A 207 15.26 -13.87 -31.26
C THR A 207 14.52 -14.81 -30.31
N LYS A 208 14.05 -14.28 -29.18
CA LYS A 208 13.34 -15.02 -28.11
C LYS A 208 11.81 -15.09 -28.28
N LEU A 209 11.25 -14.74 -29.44
CA LEU A 209 9.80 -14.71 -29.66
C LEU A 209 9.31 -15.98 -30.34
N GLU A 210 8.20 -16.54 -29.86
CA GLU A 210 7.51 -17.63 -30.54
C GLU A 210 6.63 -17.08 -31.66
N ILE A 211 6.94 -17.50 -32.90
CA ILE A 211 6.28 -17.02 -34.11
C ILE A 211 5.57 -18.18 -34.83
N VAL A 212 4.32 -17.95 -35.21
CA VAL A 212 3.50 -18.87 -36.01
C VAL A 212 3.18 -18.23 -37.37
N PHE A 213 3.54 -18.94 -38.43
CA PHE A 213 3.16 -18.59 -39.80
C PHE A 213 1.82 -19.19 -40.16
N LEU A 214 0.91 -18.38 -40.69
CA LEU A 214 -0.36 -18.84 -41.18
C LEU A 214 -0.61 -18.36 -42.61
N ASP A 215 -0.61 -19.32 -43.52
CA ASP A 215 -0.92 -19.07 -44.91
C ASP A 215 -2.44 -19.11 -45.15
N LEU A 216 -3.02 -17.95 -45.49
CA LEU A 216 -4.45 -17.81 -45.76
C LEU A 216 -4.76 -17.53 -47.24
N ARG A 217 -3.75 -17.45 -48.10
CA ARG A 217 -3.84 -16.91 -49.46
C ARG A 217 -4.87 -17.65 -50.31
N HIS A 218 -4.76 -18.97 -50.39
CA HIS A 218 -5.69 -19.83 -51.14
C HIS A 218 -7.09 -19.92 -50.51
N ARG A 219 -7.28 -19.37 -49.31
CA ARG A 219 -8.55 -19.42 -48.58
C ARG A 219 -9.37 -18.14 -48.72
N LEU A 220 -8.79 -17.07 -49.26
CA LEU A 220 -9.48 -15.77 -49.39
C LEU A 220 -10.63 -15.79 -50.40
N MET A 221 -10.71 -16.83 -51.24
CA MET A 221 -11.84 -17.09 -52.14
C MET A 221 -13.06 -17.70 -51.44
N LEU A 222 -12.89 -18.19 -50.20
CA LEU A 222 -13.96 -18.77 -49.39
C LEU A 222 -14.78 -17.67 -48.70
N SER A 223 -15.89 -18.06 -48.06
CA SER A 223 -16.61 -17.16 -47.16
C SER A 223 -15.66 -16.65 -46.04
N PRO A 224 -15.78 -15.40 -45.56
CA PRO A 224 -14.87 -14.87 -44.55
C PRO A 224 -14.73 -15.76 -43.31
N LYS A 225 -15.83 -16.38 -42.87
CA LYS A 225 -15.82 -17.36 -41.77
C LYS A 225 -14.93 -18.56 -42.08
N ALA A 226 -15.05 -19.17 -43.26
CA ALA A 226 -14.24 -20.33 -43.65
C ALA A 226 -12.79 -19.95 -43.99
N ALA A 227 -12.56 -18.76 -44.54
CA ALA A 227 -11.26 -18.23 -44.87
C ALA A 227 -10.39 -18.07 -43.62
N PHE A 228 -10.94 -17.44 -42.58
CA PHE A 228 -10.22 -17.09 -41.34
C PHE A 228 -10.40 -18.09 -40.18
N GLU A 229 -11.11 -19.21 -40.39
CA GLU A 229 -11.26 -20.25 -39.37
C GLU A 229 -9.90 -20.82 -38.87
N PRO A 230 -8.88 -21.08 -39.72
CA PRO A 230 -7.56 -21.46 -39.23
C PRO A 230 -6.94 -20.40 -38.32
N LEU A 231 -7.11 -19.12 -38.67
CA LEU A 231 -6.60 -18.01 -37.86
C LEU A 231 -7.28 -17.96 -36.50
N ARG A 232 -8.61 -18.13 -36.47
CA ARG A 232 -9.37 -18.20 -35.22
C ARG A 232 -8.83 -19.29 -34.29
N ARG A 233 -8.56 -20.48 -34.82
CA ARG A 233 -8.02 -21.61 -34.02
C ARG A 233 -6.63 -21.29 -33.48
N VAL A 234 -5.72 -20.82 -34.33
CA VAL A 234 -4.35 -20.46 -33.91
C VAL A 234 -4.38 -19.34 -32.86
N VAL A 235 -5.17 -18.29 -33.07
CA VAL A 235 -5.28 -17.18 -32.10
C VAL A 235 -5.77 -17.69 -30.75
N LEU A 236 -6.81 -18.52 -30.71
CA LEU A 236 -7.36 -19.05 -29.45
C LEU A 236 -6.35 -19.96 -28.73
N ASP A 237 -5.66 -20.81 -29.48
CA ASP A 237 -4.62 -21.70 -28.96
C ASP A 237 -3.45 -20.90 -28.36
N GLN A 238 -2.93 -19.93 -29.11
CA GLN A 238 -1.83 -19.06 -28.65
C GLN A 238 -2.22 -18.20 -27.44
N VAL A 239 -3.47 -17.72 -27.37
CA VAL A 239 -3.99 -17.04 -26.18
C VAL A 239 -4.01 -17.99 -24.97
N GLN A 240 -4.47 -19.22 -25.15
CA GLN A 240 -4.53 -20.22 -24.07
C GLN A 240 -3.13 -20.59 -23.56
N ILE A 241 -2.17 -20.82 -24.47
CA ILE A 241 -0.78 -21.10 -24.13
C ILE A 241 -0.17 -19.94 -23.34
N SER A 242 -0.22 -18.71 -23.89
CA SER A 242 0.33 -17.51 -23.23
C SER A 242 -0.32 -17.28 -21.86
N ARG A 243 -1.63 -17.52 -21.73
CA ARG A 243 -2.34 -17.42 -20.45
C ARG A 243 -1.83 -18.43 -19.44
N ALA A 244 -1.70 -19.70 -19.81
CA ALA A 244 -1.22 -20.75 -18.90
C ALA A 244 0.18 -20.42 -18.36
N GLU A 245 1.08 -19.95 -19.23
CA GLU A 245 2.43 -19.53 -18.83
C GLU A 245 2.40 -18.28 -17.94
N ARG A 246 1.56 -17.29 -18.24
CA ARG A 246 1.42 -16.07 -17.40
C ARG A 246 0.88 -16.40 -16.01
N ILE A 247 -0.05 -17.34 -15.90
CA ILE A 247 -0.54 -17.85 -14.61
C ILE A 247 0.63 -18.50 -13.85
N GLN A 248 1.38 -19.39 -14.49
CA GLN A 248 2.54 -20.06 -13.88
C GLN A 248 3.62 -19.06 -13.43
N GLN A 249 3.84 -17.99 -14.19
CA GLN A 249 4.80 -16.93 -13.88
C GLN A 249 4.29 -15.89 -12.87
N GLY A 250 3.02 -15.98 -12.46
CA GLY A 250 2.39 -15.03 -11.52
C GLY A 250 2.19 -13.63 -12.08
N ILE A 251 1.99 -13.52 -13.40
CA ILE A 251 1.76 -12.24 -14.13
C ILE A 251 0.45 -12.25 -14.94
N SER A 252 -0.51 -13.09 -14.52
CA SER A 252 -1.89 -13.05 -15.00
C SER A 252 -2.66 -12.01 -14.19
N PHE A 253 -2.63 -10.77 -14.64
CA PHE A 253 -3.26 -9.64 -13.95
C PHE A 253 -4.78 -9.65 -14.13
N SER A 254 -5.53 -9.27 -13.08
CA SER A 254 -6.96 -8.98 -13.20
C SER A 254 -7.20 -7.79 -14.12
N SER A 255 -8.45 -7.55 -14.51
CA SER A 255 -8.83 -6.42 -15.35
C SER A 255 -8.50 -5.09 -14.69
N LEU A 256 -8.71 -4.98 -13.37
CA LEU A 256 -8.31 -3.81 -12.58
C LEU A 256 -6.80 -3.62 -12.55
N HIS A 257 -6.04 -4.69 -12.28
CA HIS A 257 -4.58 -4.62 -12.22
C HIS A 257 -3.97 -4.26 -13.58
N LEU A 258 -4.46 -4.85 -14.67
CA LEU A 258 -4.02 -4.53 -16.03
C LEU A 258 -4.31 -3.07 -16.37
N CYS A 259 -5.48 -2.55 -16.01
CA CYS A 259 -5.83 -1.14 -16.23
C CYS A 259 -4.91 -0.19 -15.46
N ALA A 260 -4.61 -0.49 -14.18
CA ALA A 260 -3.70 0.32 -13.37
C ALA A 260 -2.26 0.30 -13.92
N LEU A 261 -1.78 -0.88 -14.31
CA LEU A 261 -0.46 -1.06 -14.92
C LEU A 261 -0.34 -0.39 -16.29
N TRP A 262 -1.42 -0.40 -17.07
CA TRP A 262 -1.51 0.31 -18.35
C TRP A 262 -1.29 1.81 -18.16
N SER A 263 -2.08 2.46 -17.29
CA SER A 263 -1.97 3.89 -17.03
C SER A 263 -0.56 4.26 -16.56
N ARG A 264 0.02 3.44 -15.67
CA ARG A 264 1.40 3.64 -15.20
C ARG A 264 2.44 3.48 -16.30
N THR A 265 2.24 2.55 -17.23
CA THR A 265 3.12 2.35 -18.39
C THR A 265 3.16 3.61 -19.24
N LEU A 266 2.00 4.21 -19.54
CA LEU A 266 1.93 5.43 -20.33
C LEU A 266 2.60 6.61 -19.62
N GLU A 267 2.38 6.78 -18.32
CA GLU A 267 3.03 7.83 -17.52
C GLU A 267 4.57 7.76 -17.58
N LEU A 268 5.13 6.56 -17.42
CA LEU A 268 6.57 6.36 -17.35
C LEU A 268 7.24 6.45 -18.73
N GLU A 269 6.66 5.79 -19.74
CA GLU A 269 7.28 5.67 -21.06
C GLU A 269 7.12 6.94 -21.91
N MET A 270 5.99 7.65 -21.78
CA MET A 270 5.75 8.87 -22.57
C MET A 270 6.41 10.11 -21.94
N GLY A 271 6.51 10.17 -20.61
CA GLY A 271 7.03 11.34 -19.88
C GLY A 271 8.56 11.39 -19.74
N SER A 272 9.27 10.29 -19.94
CA SER A 272 10.74 10.22 -19.84
C SER A 272 11.32 9.09 -20.68
N PRO A 273 11.58 9.32 -21.99
CA PRO A 273 12.14 8.29 -22.86
C PRO A 273 13.52 7.85 -22.34
N GLY A 274 13.62 6.61 -21.86
CA GLY A 274 14.89 6.01 -21.43
C GLY A 274 14.83 5.06 -20.24
N LYS A 275 13.79 5.10 -19.39
CA LYS A 275 13.59 4.10 -18.32
C LYS A 275 12.82 2.89 -18.86
N MET A 276 13.51 2.00 -19.58
CA MET A 276 12.89 0.79 -20.17
C MET A 276 12.61 -0.32 -19.16
N THR A 277 12.15 0.00 -17.95
CA THR A 277 11.90 -1.00 -16.91
C THR A 277 10.68 -0.65 -16.08
N LEU A 278 9.70 -1.55 -16.06
CA LEU A 278 8.51 -1.47 -15.23
C LEU A 278 8.53 -2.58 -14.18
N ASP A 279 8.70 -2.21 -12.92
CA ASP A 279 8.59 -3.17 -11.80
C ASP A 279 7.16 -3.20 -11.27
N CYS A 280 6.43 -4.27 -11.61
CA CYS A 280 5.05 -4.46 -11.23
C CYS A 280 4.87 -4.65 -9.71
N LEU A 281 5.85 -5.28 -9.03
CA LEU A 281 5.77 -5.50 -7.59
C LEU A 281 6.02 -4.18 -6.84
N GLN A 282 7.03 -3.41 -7.27
CA GLN A 282 7.28 -2.09 -6.70
C GLN A 282 6.08 -1.16 -6.88
N PHE A 283 5.49 -1.13 -8.08
CA PHE A 283 4.29 -0.32 -8.34
C PHE A 283 3.11 -0.74 -7.45
N ALA A 284 2.84 -2.04 -7.34
CA ALA A 284 1.79 -2.55 -6.46
C ALA A 284 2.01 -2.22 -4.97
N ARG A 285 3.24 -1.83 -4.58
CA ARG A 285 3.63 -1.46 -3.21
C ARG A 285 3.78 0.04 -2.99
N GLU A 286 3.63 0.88 -4.01
CA GLU A 286 3.87 2.32 -3.95
C GLU A 286 2.98 3.01 -2.89
N SER A 287 1.71 2.65 -2.81
CA SER A 287 0.77 3.16 -1.79
C SER A 287 0.98 2.56 -0.38
N HIS A 288 1.95 1.67 -0.21
CA HIS A 288 2.18 0.90 1.02
C HIS A 288 3.63 1.02 1.55
N MET A 289 4.34 2.11 1.25
CA MET A 289 5.75 2.31 1.65
C MET A 289 5.99 2.28 3.18
N LEU A 290 4.98 2.56 4.01
CA LEU A 290 5.10 2.50 5.47
C LEU A 290 4.91 1.08 6.04
N ASN A 291 4.64 0.09 5.19
CA ASN A 291 4.33 -1.29 5.59
C ASN A 291 5.54 -2.22 5.42
N TRP A 292 6.76 -1.70 5.44
CA TRP A 292 7.96 -2.52 5.29
C TRP A 292 8.34 -3.13 6.65
N ILE A 293 8.59 -4.44 6.65
CA ILE A 293 9.04 -5.15 7.85
C ILE A 293 10.51 -4.82 8.06
N SER A 294 10.85 -4.33 9.24
CA SER A 294 12.23 -4.05 9.62
C SER A 294 12.86 -5.23 10.33
N ALA A 295 14.19 -5.36 10.19
CA ALA A 295 14.95 -6.38 10.91
C ALA A 295 14.76 -6.25 12.44
N ASP A 296 14.58 -5.04 12.98
CA ASP A 296 14.46 -4.83 14.42
C ASP A 296 13.16 -5.39 15.02
N HIS A 297 12.05 -5.36 14.29
CA HIS A 297 10.81 -6.00 14.75
C HIS A 297 10.95 -7.53 14.77
N LEU A 298 11.65 -8.07 13.78
CA LEU A 298 11.97 -9.50 13.71
C LEU A 298 12.89 -9.90 14.88
N VAL A 299 14.02 -9.22 15.09
CA VAL A 299 14.96 -9.50 16.20
C VAL A 299 14.22 -9.57 17.54
N ARG A 300 13.38 -8.58 17.85
CA ARG A 300 12.60 -8.57 19.10
C ARG A 300 11.66 -9.76 19.24
N PHE A 301 11.03 -10.18 18.15
CA PHE A 301 10.21 -11.40 18.17
C PHE A 301 11.08 -12.65 18.38
N LEU A 302 12.26 -12.70 17.76
CA LEU A 302 13.18 -13.84 17.91
C LEU A 302 13.73 -13.98 19.33
N ASP A 303 14.11 -12.88 19.96
CA ASP A 303 14.55 -12.87 21.34
C ASP A 303 13.43 -13.33 22.27
N HIS A 304 12.22 -12.80 22.05
CA HIS A 304 11.04 -13.21 22.79
C HIS A 304 10.68 -14.70 22.60
N ALA A 305 10.74 -15.20 21.37
CA ALA A 305 10.46 -16.61 21.07
C ALA A 305 11.52 -17.54 21.67
N ASN A 306 12.77 -17.08 21.76
CA ASN A 306 13.83 -17.84 22.40
C ASN A 306 13.66 -17.90 23.91
N ASP A 307 13.25 -16.82 24.55
CA ASP A 307 12.94 -16.78 26.00
C ASP A 307 11.78 -17.74 26.34
N LEU A 308 10.84 -17.93 25.40
CA LEU A 308 9.76 -18.92 25.51
C LEU A 308 10.16 -20.36 25.15
N GLY A 309 11.39 -20.60 24.69
CA GLY A 309 11.85 -21.91 24.24
C GLY A 309 11.10 -22.43 23.01
N CYS A 310 10.68 -21.55 22.10
CA CYS A 310 9.96 -21.95 20.88
C CYS A 310 10.82 -22.80 19.94
N THR A 311 10.20 -23.75 19.24
CA THR A 311 10.88 -24.54 18.20
C THR A 311 11.13 -23.68 16.96
N ALA A 312 12.20 -23.97 16.22
CA ALA A 312 12.53 -23.26 14.98
C ALA A 312 11.37 -23.31 13.96
N GLU A 313 10.71 -24.46 13.81
CA GLU A 313 9.56 -24.62 12.93
C GLU A 313 8.41 -23.66 13.27
N ALA A 314 8.11 -23.48 14.56
CA ALA A 314 7.06 -22.57 14.99
C ALA A 314 7.41 -21.10 14.75
N ILE A 315 8.68 -20.74 14.96
CA ILE A 315 9.21 -19.40 14.65
C ILE A 315 9.07 -19.14 13.14
N HIS A 316 9.45 -20.10 12.29
CA HIS A 316 9.34 -19.98 10.83
C HIS A 316 7.89 -19.80 10.39
N ALA A 317 6.97 -20.63 10.90
CA ALA A 317 5.55 -20.56 10.58
C ALA A 317 4.92 -19.24 11.03
N PHE A 318 5.26 -18.77 12.24
CA PHE A 318 4.76 -17.51 12.77
C PHE A 318 5.21 -16.32 11.92
N ILE A 319 6.51 -16.23 11.59
CA ILE A 319 7.05 -15.16 10.75
C ILE A 319 6.42 -15.24 9.35
N ALA A 320 6.40 -16.41 8.73
CA ALA A 320 5.82 -16.60 7.40
C ALA A 320 4.35 -16.15 7.32
N SER A 321 3.54 -16.43 8.34
CA SER A 321 2.15 -15.98 8.38
C SER A 321 2.02 -14.44 8.48
N ALA A 322 2.92 -13.77 9.19
CA ALA A 322 2.97 -12.31 9.26
C ALA A 322 3.44 -11.69 7.95
N LEU A 323 4.47 -12.28 7.31
CA LEU A 323 4.94 -11.87 5.98
C LEU A 323 3.84 -12.01 4.93
N LEU A 324 3.06 -13.10 4.97
CA LEU A 324 1.93 -13.33 4.06
C LEU A 324 0.87 -12.22 4.17
N MET A 325 0.47 -11.89 5.40
CA MET A 325 -0.51 -10.83 5.66
C MET A 325 -0.01 -9.46 5.17
N ASN A 326 1.30 -9.19 5.29
CA ASN A 326 1.90 -7.97 4.76
C ASN A 326 1.99 -7.95 3.22
N ALA A 327 2.33 -9.11 2.65
CA ALA A 327 2.57 -9.29 1.22
C ALA A 327 1.29 -9.19 0.38
N TYR A 328 0.20 -9.75 0.89
CA TYR A 328 -1.05 -9.89 0.15
C TYR A 328 -2.21 -9.26 0.93
N PRO A 329 -2.24 -7.92 1.09
CA PRO A 329 -3.44 -7.23 1.57
C PRO A 329 -4.60 -7.36 0.56
N PRO A 330 -5.84 -7.05 0.96
CA PRO A 330 -7.00 -7.07 0.05
C PRO A 330 -6.74 -6.26 -1.22
N GLY A 331 -7.09 -6.84 -2.37
CA GLY A 331 -6.90 -6.22 -3.69
C GLY A 331 -5.48 -6.33 -4.28
N MET A 332 -4.50 -6.85 -3.53
CA MET A 332 -3.14 -7.07 -4.04
C MET A 332 -3.11 -8.18 -5.10
N HIS A 333 -2.35 -7.98 -6.18
CA HIS A 333 -2.09 -9.04 -7.16
C HIS A 333 -1.31 -10.21 -6.52
N ARG A 334 -1.68 -11.45 -6.86
CA ARG A 334 -1.06 -12.67 -6.32
C ARG A 334 0.24 -12.98 -7.04
N PHE A 335 1.26 -12.14 -6.82
CA PHE A 335 2.63 -12.43 -7.25
C PHE A 335 3.14 -13.74 -6.63
N ARG A 336 4.12 -14.36 -7.30
CA ARG A 336 4.83 -15.53 -6.77
C ARG A 336 5.48 -15.21 -5.43
N HIS A 337 5.29 -16.08 -4.46
CA HIS A 337 5.81 -15.89 -3.10
C HIS A 337 7.35 -15.83 -3.05
N GLU A 338 8.03 -16.48 -3.97
CA GLU A 338 9.49 -16.43 -4.11
C GLU A 338 9.95 -15.02 -4.50
N ASP A 339 9.34 -14.44 -5.54
CA ASP A 339 9.64 -13.08 -6.02
C ASP A 339 9.37 -12.04 -4.91
N VAL A 340 8.25 -12.20 -4.20
CA VAL A 340 7.85 -11.33 -3.09
C VAL A 340 8.84 -11.45 -1.93
N PHE A 341 9.20 -12.68 -1.53
CA PHE A 341 10.12 -12.90 -0.42
C PHE A 341 11.53 -12.37 -0.71
N ASP A 342 12.08 -12.74 -1.86
CA ASP A 342 13.42 -12.33 -2.28
C ASP A 342 13.55 -10.81 -2.36
N HIS A 343 12.51 -10.12 -2.85
CA HIS A 343 12.55 -8.67 -3.03
C HIS A 343 12.20 -7.88 -1.76
N LEU A 344 11.19 -8.29 -1.00
CA LEU A 344 10.65 -7.48 0.11
C LEU A 344 11.15 -7.87 1.50
N TYR A 345 11.55 -9.13 1.73
CA TYR A 345 11.74 -9.64 3.09
C TYR A 345 13.07 -10.33 3.34
N LYS A 346 13.71 -10.88 2.31
CA LYS A 346 14.93 -11.69 2.46
C LYS A 346 16.04 -10.95 3.18
N VAL A 347 16.29 -9.69 2.82
CA VAL A 347 17.34 -8.87 3.43
C VAL A 347 17.08 -8.71 4.92
N GLN A 348 15.85 -8.36 5.30
CA GLN A 348 15.49 -8.09 6.70
C GLN A 348 15.43 -9.36 7.54
N CYS A 349 14.98 -10.48 6.97
CA CYS A 349 15.06 -11.79 7.60
C CYS A 349 16.52 -12.23 7.80
N TRP A 350 17.38 -12.03 6.80
CA TRP A 350 18.80 -12.35 6.88
C TRP A 350 19.49 -11.52 7.97
N GLU A 351 19.29 -10.19 7.95
CA GLU A 351 19.86 -9.27 8.94
C GLU A 351 19.41 -9.61 10.36
N ALA A 352 18.12 -9.89 10.55
CA ALA A 352 17.58 -10.22 11.87
C ALA A 352 18.21 -11.49 12.47
N TRP A 353 18.44 -12.51 11.65
CA TRP A 353 19.03 -13.77 12.12
C TRP A 353 20.55 -13.64 12.30
N ASN A 354 21.23 -12.94 11.39
CA ASN A 354 22.68 -12.73 11.46
C ASN A 354 23.09 -12.01 12.75
N LYS A 355 22.30 -11.01 13.17
CA LYS A 355 22.49 -10.31 14.45
C LYS A 355 22.44 -11.24 15.67
N ARG A 356 21.83 -12.42 15.56
CA ARG A 356 21.53 -13.30 16.70
C ARG A 356 22.47 -14.48 16.84
N THR A 357 22.83 -15.14 15.74
CA THR A 357 23.55 -16.44 15.80
C THR A 357 24.98 -16.40 15.27
N GLY A 358 25.33 -15.39 14.45
CA GLY A 358 26.60 -15.38 13.69
C GLY A 358 26.79 -16.57 12.72
N LEU A 359 25.77 -17.42 12.56
CA LEU A 359 25.71 -18.53 11.62
C LEU A 359 25.03 -18.08 10.33
N ASP A 360 25.31 -18.77 9.22
CA ASP A 360 24.69 -18.49 7.92
C ASP A 360 23.14 -18.52 8.00
N PRO A 361 22.45 -17.36 7.83
CA PRO A 361 20.99 -17.26 7.87
C PRO A 361 20.27 -17.92 6.69
N SER A 362 21.00 -18.45 5.69
CA SER A 362 20.42 -18.93 4.44
C SER A 362 19.40 -20.05 4.64
N LEU A 363 19.68 -21.01 5.52
CA LEU A 363 18.75 -22.12 5.84
C LEU A 363 17.46 -21.62 6.51
N PHE A 364 17.58 -20.61 7.36
CA PHE A 364 16.43 -19.96 8.01
C PHE A 364 15.55 -19.23 6.99
N CYS A 365 16.16 -18.40 6.14
CA CYS A 365 15.43 -17.67 5.10
C CYS A 365 14.69 -18.64 4.16
N SER A 366 15.36 -19.74 3.78
CA SER A 366 14.77 -20.79 2.95
C SER A 366 13.58 -21.47 3.63
N SER A 367 13.66 -21.68 4.95
CA SER A 367 12.59 -22.29 5.74
C SER A 367 11.38 -21.36 5.88
N ILE A 368 11.57 -20.06 6.11
CA ILE A 368 10.47 -19.08 6.10
C ILE A 368 9.82 -19.04 4.72
N MET A 369 10.62 -18.93 3.65
CA MET A 369 10.11 -18.86 2.29
C MET A 369 9.27 -20.10 1.95
N ALA A 370 9.71 -21.30 2.37
CA ALA A 370 8.94 -22.52 2.21
C ALA A 370 7.59 -22.48 2.96
N GLN A 371 7.56 -21.98 4.20
CA GLN A 371 6.31 -21.81 4.96
C GLN A 371 5.41 -20.73 4.35
N LEU A 372 5.99 -19.64 3.84
CA LEU A 372 5.25 -18.61 3.11
C LEU A 372 4.60 -19.20 1.86
N GLY A 373 5.30 -20.09 1.15
CA GLY A 373 4.76 -20.82 0.00
C GLY A 373 3.60 -21.74 0.36
N ARG A 374 3.67 -22.45 1.50
CA ARG A 374 2.54 -23.26 2.01
C ARG A 374 1.32 -22.39 2.29
N ASN A 375 1.51 -21.34 3.09
CA ASN A 375 0.42 -20.41 3.43
C ASN A 375 -0.15 -19.71 2.19
N SER A 376 0.70 -19.36 1.23
CA SER A 376 0.27 -18.74 -0.02
C SER A 376 -0.66 -19.65 -0.81
N ARG A 377 -0.42 -20.97 -0.86
CA ARG A 377 -1.28 -21.94 -1.54
C ARG A 377 -2.64 -22.14 -0.86
N GLU A 378 -2.71 -21.97 0.46
CA GLU A 378 -3.97 -22.03 1.22
C GLU A 378 -4.88 -20.83 0.99
N MET A 379 -4.36 -19.71 0.47
CA MET A 379 -5.17 -18.52 0.20
C MET A 379 -6.25 -18.79 -0.85
N SER A 380 -7.48 -18.43 -0.49
CA SER A 380 -8.69 -18.52 -1.32
C SER A 380 -9.63 -17.34 -1.01
N PRO A 381 -10.72 -17.14 -1.79
CA PRO A 381 -11.72 -16.14 -1.44
C PRO A 381 -12.32 -16.29 -0.04
N ALA A 382 -12.39 -17.53 0.49
CA ALA A 382 -12.90 -17.82 1.83
C ALA A 382 -11.84 -17.70 2.93
N GLN A 383 -10.55 -17.88 2.59
CA GLN A 383 -9.43 -17.88 3.51
C GLN A 383 -8.36 -16.89 3.02
N ASN A 384 -8.43 -15.66 3.51
CA ASN A 384 -7.49 -14.61 3.14
C ASN A 384 -6.21 -14.62 4.01
N SER A 385 -5.25 -13.77 3.68
CA SER A 385 -3.97 -13.70 4.38
C SER A 385 -4.12 -13.35 5.88
N ALA A 386 -5.09 -12.51 6.24
CA ALA A 386 -5.39 -12.15 7.62
C ALA A 386 -6.03 -13.30 8.42
N SER A 387 -6.88 -14.13 7.80
CA SER A 387 -7.45 -15.31 8.46
C SER A 387 -6.39 -16.36 8.75
N ILE A 388 -5.48 -16.62 7.79
CA ILE A 388 -4.32 -17.50 8.01
C ILE A 388 -3.47 -16.98 9.17
N ARG A 389 -3.22 -15.66 9.22
CA ARG A 389 -2.49 -15.04 10.32
C ARG A 389 -3.20 -15.20 11.66
N ARG A 390 -4.52 -15.06 11.70
CA ARG A 390 -5.32 -15.25 12.93
C ARG A 390 -5.18 -16.66 13.47
N THR A 391 -5.23 -17.68 12.61
CA THR A 391 -5.00 -19.08 13.01
C THR A 391 -3.59 -19.25 13.57
N ALA A 392 -2.56 -18.78 12.87
CA ALA A 392 -1.18 -18.88 13.33
C ALA A 392 -0.92 -18.16 14.68
N LEU A 393 -1.58 -17.02 14.93
CA LEU A 393 -1.55 -16.32 16.21
C LEU A 393 -2.17 -17.16 17.33
N SER A 394 -3.38 -17.69 17.08
CA SER A 394 -4.11 -18.52 18.03
C SER A 394 -3.32 -19.78 18.40
N ASP A 395 -2.82 -20.51 17.40
CA ASP A 395 -2.06 -21.75 17.59
C ASP A 395 -0.76 -21.49 18.39
N PHE A 396 -0.07 -20.40 18.06
CA PHE A 396 1.12 -19.99 18.79
C PHE A 396 0.78 -19.65 20.25
N TYR A 397 -0.26 -18.86 20.47
CA TYR A 397 -0.68 -18.49 21.83
C TYR A 397 -1.13 -19.71 22.64
N HIS A 398 -1.88 -20.65 22.07
CA HIS A 398 -2.29 -21.86 22.77
C HIS A 398 -1.11 -22.71 23.26
N LYS A 399 -0.01 -22.73 22.50
CA LYS A 399 1.17 -23.53 22.81
C LYS A 399 2.11 -22.87 23.81
N TRP A 400 2.32 -21.54 23.74
CA TRP A 400 3.30 -20.84 24.59
C TRP A 400 2.73 -19.80 25.56
N LYS A 401 1.48 -19.33 25.38
CA LYS A 401 0.73 -18.37 26.24
C LYS A 401 1.40 -17.02 26.55
N GLY A 402 2.59 -16.74 26.03
CA GLY A 402 3.40 -15.59 26.43
C GLY A 402 3.63 -14.54 25.35
N LEU A 403 2.79 -14.40 24.32
CA LEU A 403 3.06 -13.49 23.20
C LEU A 403 2.83 -12.01 23.56
N TYR A 404 3.84 -11.33 24.10
CA TYR A 404 3.70 -9.96 24.61
C TYR A 404 4.81 -9.01 24.13
N SER A 405 4.46 -7.80 23.72
CA SER A 405 5.43 -6.72 23.43
C SER A 405 4.77 -5.34 23.46
N THR A 406 5.43 -4.34 24.05
CA THR A 406 4.99 -2.92 24.05
C THR A 406 5.65 -2.07 22.96
N ILE A 407 6.53 -2.67 22.15
CA ILE A 407 7.38 -1.97 21.17
C ILE A 407 7.22 -2.48 19.75
N SER A 408 6.88 -3.76 19.59
CA SER A 408 6.61 -4.40 18.32
C SER A 408 5.20 -4.97 18.32
N CYS A 409 4.39 -4.63 17.33
CA CYS A 409 3.11 -5.27 17.14
C CYS A 409 3.35 -6.69 16.61
N PHE A 410 3.32 -7.69 17.49
CA PHE A 410 3.53 -9.09 17.13
C PHE A 410 2.46 -9.64 16.17
N LEU A 411 1.32 -8.97 15.98
CA LEU A 411 0.32 -9.37 14.98
C LEU A 411 0.85 -9.19 13.55
N CYS A 412 1.58 -8.11 13.26
CA CYS A 412 2.09 -7.84 11.90
C CYS A 412 3.62 -7.91 11.75
N LEU A 413 4.38 -7.91 12.86
CA LEU A 413 5.84 -7.82 12.86
C LEU A 413 6.41 -6.62 12.07
N CYS A 414 5.61 -5.58 11.84
CA CYS A 414 5.94 -4.49 10.93
C CYS A 414 5.94 -3.12 11.60
N ARG A 415 5.08 -2.91 12.62
CA ARG A 415 4.85 -1.59 13.23
C ARG A 415 4.97 -1.68 14.73
N SER A 416 5.19 -0.54 15.37
CA SER A 416 5.00 -0.41 16.81
C SER A 416 3.52 -0.40 17.18
N PRO A 417 3.15 -0.94 18.36
CA PRO A 417 1.76 -0.91 18.81
C PRO A 417 1.39 0.52 19.23
N GLU A 418 0.11 0.83 19.06
CA GLU A 418 -0.49 2.13 19.42
C GLU A 418 -1.52 1.98 20.54
N HIS A 419 -2.03 0.76 20.76
CA HIS A 419 -3.06 0.47 21.75
C HIS A 419 -2.69 -0.74 22.59
N MET A 420 -2.94 -0.67 23.89
CA MET A 420 -2.89 -1.81 24.81
C MET A 420 -4.30 -2.37 25.03
N LEU A 421 -4.48 -3.68 24.85
CA LEU A 421 -5.76 -4.37 25.07
C LEU A 421 -5.91 -4.78 26.55
N PRO A 422 -7.15 -5.05 27.05
CA PRO A 422 -7.38 -5.48 28.43
C PRO A 422 -6.63 -6.74 28.85
N CYS A 423 -6.35 -7.62 27.90
CA CYS A 423 -5.55 -8.82 28.09
C CYS A 423 -4.02 -8.55 28.02
N HIS A 424 -3.61 -7.29 28.07
CA HIS A 424 -2.24 -6.80 27.91
C HIS A 424 -1.54 -7.14 26.58
N HIS A 425 -2.28 -7.59 25.55
CA HIS A 425 -1.71 -7.67 24.21
C HIS A 425 -1.70 -6.29 23.55
N ALA A 426 -0.62 -5.91 22.88
CA ALA A 426 -0.53 -4.62 22.22
C ALA A 426 -0.76 -4.72 20.70
N ILE A 427 -1.45 -3.74 20.13
CA ILE A 427 -1.89 -3.73 18.72
C ILE A 427 -1.61 -2.38 18.05
N CYS A 428 -1.22 -2.38 16.78
CA CYS A 428 -1.05 -1.16 15.98
C CYS A 428 -2.35 -0.79 15.26
N ASP A 429 -2.51 0.47 14.86
CA ASP A 429 -3.70 0.98 14.16
C ASP A 429 -4.09 0.15 12.94
N THR A 430 -3.12 -0.25 12.11
CA THR A 430 -3.43 -1.08 10.93
C THR A 430 -3.96 -2.45 11.33
N CYS A 431 -3.45 -3.05 12.41
CA CYS A 431 -3.96 -4.33 12.89
C CYS A 431 -5.34 -4.19 13.55
N VAL A 432 -5.67 -3.03 14.13
CA VAL A 432 -7.04 -2.73 14.58
C VAL A 432 -8.00 -2.80 13.39
N VAL A 433 -7.64 -2.18 12.26
CA VAL A 433 -8.47 -2.22 11.03
C VAL A 433 -8.54 -3.63 10.44
N ILE A 434 -7.43 -4.39 10.42
CA ILE A 434 -7.39 -5.73 9.83
C ILE A 434 -8.19 -6.75 10.66
N PHE A 435 -8.07 -6.71 11.99
CA PHE A 435 -8.63 -7.74 12.86
C PHE A 435 -9.92 -7.32 13.58
N GLY A 436 -10.21 -6.03 13.68
CA GLY A 436 -11.44 -5.48 14.22
C GLY A 436 -12.60 -5.50 13.22
N LEU A 437 -13.78 -5.13 13.71
CA LEU A 437 -15.00 -5.00 12.93
C LEU A 437 -15.36 -3.52 12.79
N PRO A 438 -15.72 -3.02 11.60
CA PRO A 438 -16.24 -1.66 11.47
C PRO A 438 -17.43 -1.46 12.43
N SER A 439 -17.36 -0.42 13.25
CA SER A 439 -18.40 -0.14 14.23
C SER A 439 -19.67 0.33 13.53
N LYS A 440 -20.82 -0.03 14.11
CA LYS A 440 -22.14 0.41 13.62
C LYS A 440 -22.52 1.81 14.12
N THR A 441 -21.81 2.32 15.13
CA THR A 441 -22.17 3.58 15.81
C THR A 441 -21.51 4.80 15.19
N ALA A 442 -20.31 4.64 14.63
CA ALA A 442 -19.55 5.74 14.04
C ALA A 442 -18.58 5.27 12.94
N GLU A 443 -18.40 6.10 11.92
CA GLU A 443 -17.40 5.87 10.88
C GLU A 443 -15.97 5.89 11.46
N TYR A 444 -15.08 5.12 10.84
CA TYR A 444 -13.68 4.97 11.28
C TYR A 444 -13.50 4.54 12.74
N HIS A 445 -14.52 3.94 13.35
CA HIS A 445 -14.43 3.21 14.61
C HIS A 445 -14.40 1.72 14.33
N PHE A 446 -13.60 0.99 15.10
CA PHE A 446 -13.40 -0.44 14.94
C PHE A 446 -13.59 -1.14 16.28
N ASP A 447 -14.59 -2.01 16.33
CA ASP A 447 -14.91 -2.82 17.49
C ASP A 447 -14.01 -4.06 17.52
N ILE A 448 -13.36 -4.30 18.65
CA ILE A 448 -12.55 -5.49 18.90
C ILE A 448 -13.27 -6.31 19.98
N PRO A 449 -14.18 -7.21 19.58
CA PRO A 449 -14.94 -8.01 20.54
C PRO A 449 -14.04 -9.04 21.26
N HIS A 450 -13.03 -9.57 20.56
CA HIS A 450 -12.10 -10.57 21.08
C HIS A 450 -10.66 -10.20 20.71
N CYS A 451 -9.71 -10.48 21.60
CA CYS A 451 -8.29 -10.30 21.31
C CYS A 451 -7.86 -11.19 20.13
N PRO A 452 -7.19 -10.66 19.08
CA PRO A 452 -6.71 -11.47 17.97
C PRO A 452 -5.60 -12.48 18.32
N VAL A 453 -5.03 -12.39 19.53
CA VAL A 453 -3.95 -13.27 20.01
C VAL A 453 -4.49 -14.33 20.96
N CYS A 454 -5.17 -13.92 22.05
CA CYS A 454 -5.60 -14.84 23.10
C CYS A 454 -7.09 -15.18 23.10
N SER A 455 -7.87 -14.60 22.18
CA SER A 455 -9.33 -14.78 22.06
C SER A 455 -10.15 -14.37 23.29
N GLN A 456 -9.54 -13.72 24.29
CA GLN A 456 -10.25 -13.15 25.44
C GLN A 456 -11.26 -12.09 24.96
N SER A 457 -12.47 -12.12 25.51
CA SER A 457 -13.50 -11.10 25.27
C SER A 457 -13.04 -9.74 25.82
N LEU A 458 -13.12 -8.69 25.00
CA LEU A 458 -12.66 -7.34 25.33
C LEU A 458 -13.77 -6.30 25.27
N GLN A 459 -14.62 -6.36 24.24
CA GLN A 459 -15.69 -5.37 23.98
C GLN A 459 -15.21 -3.91 23.95
N ILE A 460 -14.13 -3.63 23.22
CA ILE A 460 -13.59 -2.27 23.07
C ILE A 460 -13.88 -1.71 21.68
N SER A 461 -13.97 -0.39 21.56
CA SER A 461 -14.05 0.31 20.27
C SER A 461 -12.89 1.30 20.17
N ILE A 462 -12.17 1.28 19.03
CA ILE A 462 -11.01 2.12 18.78
C ILE A 462 -11.30 3.00 17.57
N ARG A 463 -11.14 4.31 17.73
CA ARG A 463 -11.24 5.27 16.63
C ARG A 463 -9.91 5.39 15.89
N HIS A 464 -10.01 5.33 14.57
CA HIS A 464 -8.92 5.58 13.64
C HIS A 464 -9.06 6.97 13.02
N LEU A 465 -7.96 7.66 12.79
CA LEU A 465 -7.98 8.94 12.07
C LEU A 465 -8.36 8.68 10.60
N PRO A 466 -9.42 9.31 10.06
CA PRO A 466 -9.76 9.16 8.64
C PRO A 466 -8.61 9.64 7.74
N PRO A 467 -8.29 8.95 6.62
CA PRO A 467 -7.20 9.34 5.73
C PRO A 467 -7.31 10.75 5.14
N THR A 468 -8.53 11.27 5.02
CA THR A 468 -8.83 12.59 4.45
C THR A 468 -9.00 13.69 5.51
N LYS A 469 -8.96 13.35 6.81
CA LYS A 469 -9.13 14.30 7.90
C LYS A 469 -7.76 14.78 8.40
N PRO A 470 -7.49 16.10 8.45
CA PRO A 470 -6.30 16.59 9.13
C PRO A 470 -6.39 16.34 10.65
N PRO A 471 -5.28 15.98 11.31
CA PRO A 471 -5.29 15.71 12.75
C PRO A 471 -5.61 16.98 13.55
N VAL A 472 -6.47 16.86 14.55
CA VAL A 472 -6.77 17.92 15.53
C VAL A 472 -5.84 17.76 16.73
N VAL A 473 -5.04 18.79 17.00
CA VAL A 473 -4.04 18.77 18.09
C VAL A 473 -4.43 19.77 19.17
N LEU A 474 -4.50 19.32 20.42
CA LEU A 474 -4.61 20.17 21.60
C LEU A 474 -3.25 20.27 22.29
N SER A 475 -2.75 21.49 22.49
CA SER A 475 -1.52 21.72 23.26
C SER A 475 -1.81 22.59 24.48
N LEU A 476 -1.39 22.12 25.66
CA LEU A 476 -1.57 22.82 26.93
C LEU A 476 -0.20 23.11 27.58
N ASP A 477 0.09 24.39 27.76
CA ASP A 477 1.35 24.87 28.33
C ASP A 477 1.48 24.58 29.83
N GLY A 478 2.71 24.70 30.34
CA GLY A 478 2.96 24.77 31.78
C GLY A 478 2.55 26.13 32.37
N GLY A 479 2.29 26.16 33.68
CA GLY A 479 1.95 27.44 34.34
C GLY A 479 1.60 27.37 35.82
N GLY A 480 1.80 26.23 36.48
CA GLY A 480 1.44 26.01 37.89
C GLY A 480 -0.06 26.21 38.12
N ILE A 481 -0.42 26.93 39.19
CA ILE A 481 -1.83 27.19 39.53
C ILE A 481 -2.63 27.91 38.42
N ARG A 482 -1.96 28.55 37.45
CA ARG A 482 -2.60 29.18 36.29
C ARG A 482 -3.21 28.18 35.30
N GLY A 483 -2.97 26.87 35.48
CA GLY A 483 -3.62 25.80 34.72
C GLY A 483 -5.15 25.87 34.75
N ILE A 484 -5.75 26.49 35.77
CA ILE A 484 -7.19 26.74 35.83
C ILE A 484 -7.71 27.60 34.66
N ILE A 485 -6.89 28.50 34.11
CA ILE A 485 -7.24 29.33 32.95
C ILE A 485 -7.45 28.44 31.72
N GLN A 486 -6.59 27.44 31.53
CA GLN A 486 -6.71 26.48 30.42
C GLN A 486 -8.03 25.72 30.52
N LEU A 487 -8.37 25.22 31.71
CA LEU A 487 -9.64 24.53 31.96
C LEU A 487 -10.85 25.45 31.69
N GLY A 488 -10.78 26.73 32.07
CA GLY A 488 -11.83 27.70 31.77
C GLY A 488 -12.01 27.96 30.26
N LEU A 489 -10.91 28.01 29.50
CA LEU A 489 -10.93 28.13 28.04
C LEU A 489 -11.51 26.86 27.38
N LEU A 490 -11.07 25.68 27.83
CA LEU A 490 -11.60 24.40 27.33
C LEU A 490 -13.09 24.24 27.66
N GLN A 491 -13.55 24.67 28.83
CA GLN A 491 -14.97 24.66 29.21
C GLN A 491 -15.78 25.59 28.29
N SER A 492 -15.22 26.74 27.94
CA SER A 492 -15.82 27.68 26.98
C SER A 492 -15.87 27.09 25.57
N LEU A 493 -14.86 26.31 25.19
CA LEU A 493 -14.81 25.59 23.91
C LEU A 493 -15.87 24.47 23.86
N GLU A 494 -15.99 23.62 24.87
CA GLU A 494 -17.04 22.59 24.96
C GLU A 494 -18.44 23.20 24.87
N LYS A 495 -18.68 24.33 25.56
CA LYS A 495 -19.95 25.05 25.47
C LYS A 495 -20.28 25.50 24.05
N ARG A 496 -19.27 25.86 23.24
CA ARG A 496 -19.44 26.26 21.83
C ARG A 496 -19.61 25.08 20.87
N LEU A 497 -18.96 23.95 21.16
CA LEU A 497 -19.15 22.70 20.40
C LEU A 497 -20.54 22.08 20.62
N GLY A 498 -21.16 22.40 21.75
CA GLY A 498 -22.44 21.85 22.16
C GLY A 498 -22.27 20.71 23.17
N LYS A 499 -23.29 20.47 24.00
CA LYS A 499 -23.23 19.46 25.07
C LYS A 499 -23.13 18.01 24.56
N GLU A 500 -23.37 17.79 23.27
CA GLU A 500 -23.42 16.47 22.65
C GLU A 500 -22.03 15.99 22.19
N ILE A 501 -21.03 16.88 22.08
CA ILE A 501 -19.70 16.55 21.56
C ILE A 501 -18.63 16.83 22.63
N PRO A 502 -18.18 15.81 23.38
CA PRO A 502 -17.05 15.92 24.30
C PRO A 502 -15.75 16.25 23.56
N LEU A 503 -14.90 17.10 24.15
CA LEU A 503 -13.60 17.45 23.55
C LEU A 503 -12.70 16.25 23.20
N PRO A 504 -12.58 15.20 24.05
CA PRO A 504 -11.73 14.05 23.73
C PRO A 504 -12.15 13.34 22.43
N GLN A 505 -13.44 13.38 22.06
CA GLN A 505 -13.95 12.76 20.85
C GLN A 505 -13.59 13.52 19.56
N ILE A 506 -13.06 14.73 19.63
CA ILE A 506 -12.63 15.47 18.43
C ILE A 506 -11.10 15.53 18.29
N ILE A 507 -10.37 15.50 19.42
CA ILE A 507 -8.92 15.65 19.47
C ILE A 507 -8.23 14.32 19.15
N ASP A 508 -7.27 14.36 18.22
CA ASP A 508 -6.50 13.20 17.78
C ASP A 508 -5.15 13.08 18.54
N LEU A 509 -4.59 14.22 18.99
CA LEU A 509 -3.38 14.30 19.82
C LEU A 509 -3.48 15.41 20.87
N CYS A 510 -3.21 15.08 22.13
CA CYS A 510 -3.05 16.01 23.24
C CYS A 510 -1.57 16.07 23.64
N ALA A 511 -0.99 17.26 23.68
CA ALA A 511 0.38 17.50 24.14
C ALA A 511 0.40 18.46 25.33
N GLY A 512 1.00 18.06 26.46
CA GLY A 512 0.97 18.83 27.69
C GLY A 512 2.33 18.97 28.35
N THR A 513 2.62 20.15 28.90
CA THR A 513 3.81 20.39 29.73
C THR A 513 3.40 20.75 31.16
N SER A 514 4.01 20.13 32.18
CA SER A 514 3.72 20.40 33.59
C SER A 514 2.20 20.30 33.89
N VAL A 515 1.58 21.31 34.49
CA VAL A 515 0.14 21.32 34.81
C VAL A 515 -0.77 21.10 33.60
N GLY A 516 -0.32 21.48 32.39
CA GLY A 516 -1.06 21.20 31.16
C GLY A 516 -1.10 19.70 30.85
N GLY A 517 -0.03 18.99 31.17
CA GLY A 517 0.01 17.51 31.15
C GLY A 517 -0.99 16.92 32.13
N LEU A 518 -1.01 17.40 33.38
CA LEU A 518 -1.95 16.93 34.41
C LEU A 518 -3.42 17.15 34.03
N ASN A 519 -3.73 18.32 33.44
CA ASN A 519 -5.06 18.60 32.91
C ASN A 519 -5.45 17.60 31.81
N ILE A 520 -4.54 17.33 30.86
CA ILE A 520 -4.76 16.32 29.82
C ILE A 520 -4.95 14.93 30.43
N MET A 521 -4.15 14.55 31.42
CA MET A 521 -4.27 13.26 32.08
C MET A 521 -5.63 13.07 32.75
N ASP A 522 -6.13 14.06 33.51
CA ASP A 522 -7.45 13.93 34.14
C ASP A 522 -8.59 13.89 33.08
N ILE A 523 -8.48 14.68 32.01
CA ILE A 523 -9.48 14.68 30.93
C ILE A 523 -9.50 13.35 30.15
N ILE A 524 -8.33 12.86 29.75
CA ILE A 524 -8.22 11.70 28.84
C ILE A 524 -8.20 10.38 29.61
N PHE A 525 -7.39 10.27 30.66
CA PHE A 525 -7.17 9.01 31.34
C PHE A 525 -8.20 8.74 32.44
N ASN A 526 -8.66 9.76 33.15
CA ASN A 526 -9.75 9.61 34.13
C ASN A 526 -11.13 9.84 33.51
N GLU A 527 -11.19 10.16 32.21
CA GLU A 527 -12.41 10.50 31.48
C GLU A 527 -13.23 11.62 32.17
N SER A 528 -12.56 12.52 32.93
CA SER A 528 -13.22 13.64 33.58
C SER A 528 -13.69 14.65 32.54
N SER A 529 -14.94 15.12 32.66
CA SER A 529 -15.37 16.29 31.88
C SER A 529 -14.55 17.53 32.25
N VAL A 530 -14.38 18.47 31.31
CA VAL A 530 -13.61 19.70 31.60
C VAL A 530 -14.22 20.49 32.75
N GLU A 531 -15.54 20.47 32.90
CA GLU A 531 -16.25 21.04 34.05
C GLU A 531 -15.80 20.42 35.38
N GLN A 532 -15.70 19.09 35.44
CA GLN A 532 -15.24 18.39 36.64
C GLN A 532 -13.77 18.72 36.93
N CYS A 533 -12.90 18.72 35.91
CA CYS A 533 -11.50 19.13 36.07
C CYS A 533 -11.41 20.55 36.64
N PHE A 534 -12.17 21.50 36.07
CA PHE A 534 -12.20 22.90 36.51
C PHE A 534 -12.61 23.03 38.00
N ARG A 535 -13.60 22.24 38.43
CA ARG A 535 -14.07 22.23 39.84
C ARG A 535 -13.10 21.57 40.81
N LYS A 536 -12.44 20.47 40.40
CA LYS A 536 -11.47 19.73 41.22
C LYS A 536 -10.13 20.47 41.35
N PHE A 537 -9.76 21.26 40.34
CA PHE A 537 -8.44 21.90 40.25
C PHE A 537 -8.04 22.74 41.48
N PRO A 538 -8.89 23.58 42.09
CA PRO A 538 -8.52 24.36 43.27
C PRO A 538 -8.14 23.50 44.48
N GLU A 539 -8.78 22.34 44.66
CA GLU A 539 -8.44 21.42 45.74
C GLU A 539 -7.11 20.71 45.45
N PHE A 540 -6.94 20.22 44.23
CA PHE A 540 -5.66 19.67 43.76
C PHE A 540 -4.53 20.68 43.99
N ALA A 541 -4.70 21.94 43.55
CA ALA A 541 -3.69 22.98 43.70
C ALA A 541 -3.37 23.28 45.17
N ARG A 542 -4.36 23.26 46.07
CA ARG A 542 -4.13 23.42 47.51
C ARG A 542 -3.32 22.28 48.11
N LYS A 543 -3.55 21.03 47.69
CA LYS A 543 -2.79 19.87 48.13
C LYS A 543 -1.38 19.85 47.54
N ALA A 544 -1.24 20.07 46.23
CA ALA A 544 0.02 20.04 45.50
C ALA A 544 0.97 21.21 45.84
N PHE A 545 0.44 22.42 46.02
CA PHE A 545 1.22 23.62 46.35
C PHE A 545 1.10 24.04 47.82
N GLY A 546 0.61 23.16 48.70
CA GLY A 546 0.56 23.41 50.13
C GLY A 546 1.97 23.41 50.74
N SER A 547 2.42 24.53 51.29
CA SER A 547 3.75 24.59 51.92
C SER A 547 3.73 23.94 53.32
N GLN A 548 4.75 23.15 53.67
CA GLN A 548 4.95 22.66 55.05
C GLN A 548 5.16 23.78 56.08
N LEU A 549 5.39 25.02 55.65
CA LEU A 549 5.54 26.17 56.55
C LEU A 549 4.27 26.50 57.35
N ASN A 550 3.11 25.94 57.01
CA ASN A 550 1.90 26.10 57.81
C ASN A 550 1.98 25.39 59.18
N LEU A 551 2.82 24.34 59.34
CA LEU A 551 3.05 23.71 60.64
C LEU A 551 3.92 24.56 61.57
N PHE A 552 4.78 25.43 61.03
CA PHE A 552 5.55 26.40 61.81
C PHE A 552 4.85 27.75 61.97
N GLN A 553 3.73 27.97 61.27
CA GLN A 553 3.00 29.24 61.31
C GLN A 553 2.05 29.34 62.50
N GLU A 554 1.64 28.22 63.12
CA GLU A 554 0.89 28.25 64.38
C GLU A 554 1.77 28.48 65.62
N ARG A 555 3.11 28.46 65.50
CA ARG A 555 4.03 28.59 66.66
C ARG A 555 5.11 29.66 66.58
N SER A 556 5.16 30.51 65.55
CA SER A 556 6.23 31.50 65.41
C SER A 556 5.74 32.95 65.38
N MET A 557 6.03 33.67 66.47
CA MET A 557 5.79 35.11 66.65
C MET A 557 6.85 35.98 65.92
N PHE A 558 7.74 35.38 65.11
CA PHE A 558 8.84 36.09 64.45
C PHE A 558 8.67 36.15 62.92
N LYS A 559 8.64 37.38 62.39
CA LYS A 559 8.68 37.67 60.95
C LYS A 559 10.05 37.29 60.38
N CYS A 560 10.21 36.05 59.90
CA CYS A 560 11.40 35.66 59.14
C CYS A 560 11.51 36.49 57.84
N PRO A 561 12.68 37.10 57.56
CA PRO A 561 12.92 37.84 56.32
C PRO A 561 12.75 36.94 55.09
N LYS A 562 12.17 37.46 54.00
CA LYS A 562 11.93 36.72 52.74
C LYS A 562 13.19 36.04 52.19
N TRP A 563 14.37 36.65 52.36
CA TRP A 563 15.64 36.09 51.90
C TRP A 563 16.03 34.79 52.62
N LEU A 564 15.67 34.64 53.90
CA LEU A 564 15.92 33.41 54.68
C LEU A 564 15.02 32.26 54.22
N LYS A 565 13.77 32.55 53.80
CA LYS A 565 12.87 31.57 53.15
C LYS A 565 13.41 31.12 51.79
N CYS A 566 13.96 32.06 51.00
CA CYS A 566 14.64 31.72 49.74
C CYS A 566 15.89 30.87 49.98
N PHE A 567 16.68 31.17 51.01
CA PHE A 567 17.90 30.42 51.36
C PHE A 567 17.59 28.99 51.82
N VAL A 568 16.57 28.80 52.65
CA VAL A 568 16.10 27.47 53.07
C VAL A 568 15.52 26.69 51.89
N GLY A 569 14.81 27.35 50.97
CA GLY A 569 14.35 26.74 49.72
C GLY A 569 15.43 26.53 48.65
N LEU A 570 16.64 27.08 48.85
CA LEU A 570 17.84 26.83 48.03
C LEU A 570 18.66 25.65 48.57
N LEU A 571 18.54 25.38 49.88
CA LEU A 571 19.14 24.23 50.56
C LEU A 571 18.22 22.99 50.55
N ALA A 572 16.91 23.20 50.49
CA ALA A 572 15.94 22.18 50.14
C ALA A 572 15.86 22.06 48.61
N ASP A 573 15.74 20.85 48.08
CA ASP A 573 15.72 20.52 46.64
C ASP A 573 14.44 21.01 45.90
N GLY A 574 13.76 22.04 46.45
CA GLY A 574 12.50 22.61 45.93
C GLY A 574 11.72 23.43 46.97
N GLN A 575 10.84 24.32 46.49
CA GLN A 575 9.94 25.14 47.33
C GLN A 575 8.78 24.32 47.94
N TYR A 576 8.48 23.15 47.37
CA TYR A 576 7.37 22.27 47.74
C TYR A 576 7.90 20.85 47.94
N ASP A 577 7.22 20.07 48.79
CA ASP A 577 7.59 18.68 49.07
C ASP A 577 7.23 17.78 47.88
N GLY A 578 8.23 17.28 47.17
CA GLY A 578 8.06 16.36 46.05
C GLY A 578 7.31 15.09 46.42
N LYS A 579 7.48 14.57 47.65
CA LYS A 579 6.77 13.36 48.10
C LYS A 579 5.28 13.60 48.27
N ASN A 580 4.90 14.80 48.70
CA ASN A 580 3.50 15.18 48.81
C ASN A 580 2.88 15.31 47.42
N LEU A 581 3.59 15.88 46.44
CA LEU A 581 3.13 15.90 45.06
C LEU A 581 2.94 14.48 44.51
N ASP A 582 3.91 13.58 44.71
CA ASP A 582 3.81 12.18 44.28
C ASP A 582 2.58 11.49 44.88
N ASN A 583 2.32 11.69 46.18
CA ASN A 583 1.15 11.10 46.85
C ASN A 583 -0.15 11.66 46.27
N VAL A 584 -0.23 12.97 46.05
CA VAL A 584 -1.42 13.61 45.45
C VAL A 584 -1.65 13.10 44.02
N LEU A 585 -0.58 12.90 43.25
CA LEU A 585 -0.68 12.35 41.89
C LEU A 585 -1.09 10.86 41.90
N LYS A 586 -0.54 10.05 42.81
CA LYS A 586 -0.95 8.66 43.00
C LYS A 586 -2.42 8.54 43.39
N ASP A 587 -2.89 9.39 44.29
CA ASP A 587 -4.29 9.44 44.71
C ASP A 587 -5.22 9.85 43.54
N GLY A 588 -4.76 10.76 42.66
CA GLY A 588 -5.56 11.30 41.56
C GLY A 588 -5.54 10.48 40.27
N LEU A 589 -4.44 9.79 39.95
CA LEU A 589 -4.21 9.09 38.68
C LEU A 589 -4.11 7.57 38.84
N GLY A 590 -4.02 7.08 40.08
CA GLY A 590 -3.77 5.68 40.42
C GLY A 590 -2.27 5.37 40.55
N SER A 591 -1.91 4.54 41.52
CA SER A 591 -0.51 4.17 41.80
C SER A 591 0.10 3.20 40.78
N ASP A 592 -0.73 2.34 40.20
CA ASP A 592 -0.27 1.17 39.44
C ASP A 592 -0.45 1.33 37.92
N ARG A 593 -1.15 2.38 37.49
CA ARG A 593 -1.45 2.64 36.08
C ARG A 593 -0.21 3.10 35.35
N ARG A 594 0.10 2.50 34.21
CA ARG A 594 1.22 2.93 33.33
C ARG A 594 0.74 3.83 32.21
N MET A 595 1.66 4.61 31.64
CA MET A 595 1.37 5.48 30.50
C MET A 595 0.85 4.71 29.27
N PHE A 596 1.35 3.49 29.05
CA PHE A 596 0.94 2.61 27.93
C PHE A 596 0.13 1.40 28.42
N ASP A 597 -1.04 1.64 29.04
CA ASP A 597 -1.86 0.58 29.65
C ASP A 597 -3.33 0.60 29.19
N PHE A 598 -4.02 -0.52 29.33
CA PHE A 598 -5.43 -0.64 29.02
C PHE A 598 -6.28 0.22 29.98
N GLY A 599 -7.23 0.98 29.45
CA GLY A 599 -7.97 2.01 30.18
C GLY A 599 -7.42 3.42 29.93
N THR A 600 -6.15 3.60 29.53
CA THR A 600 -5.66 4.89 28.96
C THR A 600 -6.14 5.16 27.54
N THR A 601 -6.75 4.15 26.91
CA THR A 601 -7.16 4.13 25.51
C THR A 601 -8.64 3.77 25.33
N SER A 602 -9.39 3.62 26.43
CA SER A 602 -10.81 3.28 26.38
C SER A 602 -11.64 4.54 26.14
N GLY A 603 -12.58 4.49 25.20
CA GLY A 603 -13.54 5.57 24.93
C GLY A 603 -13.00 6.77 24.15
N SER A 604 -11.79 7.25 24.46
CA SER A 604 -11.11 8.30 23.71
C SER A 604 -9.79 7.77 23.15
N SER A 605 -9.74 7.51 21.84
CA SER A 605 -8.52 7.08 21.14
C SER A 605 -7.47 8.19 21.02
N SER A 606 -7.52 9.21 21.88
CA SER A 606 -6.67 10.39 21.81
C SER A 606 -5.25 9.99 22.20
N ARG A 607 -4.31 10.27 21.32
CA ARG A 607 -2.89 10.13 21.64
C ARG A 607 -2.52 11.21 22.64
N VAL A 608 -1.73 10.88 23.64
CA VAL A 608 -1.27 11.78 24.70
C VAL A 608 0.26 11.80 24.70
N ALA A 609 0.82 13.01 24.74
CA ALA A 609 2.24 13.27 24.83
C ALA A 609 2.50 14.25 25.99
N ILE A 610 3.17 13.78 27.03
CA ILE A 610 3.61 14.59 28.16
C ILE A 610 5.06 14.98 27.93
N ILE A 611 5.34 16.28 28.04
CA ILE A 611 6.66 16.84 27.80
C ILE A 611 7.33 17.13 29.14
N ALA A 612 8.46 16.45 29.37
CA ALA A 612 9.34 16.65 30.50
C ALA A 612 10.72 17.14 30.04
N SER A 613 11.53 17.66 30.96
CA SER A 613 12.93 18.02 30.70
C SER A 613 13.86 17.02 31.36
N ARG A 614 14.81 16.48 30.61
CA ARG A 614 15.80 15.55 31.17
C ARG A 614 16.80 16.30 32.04
N ILE A 615 17.02 15.83 33.26
CA ILE A 615 17.91 16.48 34.23
C ILE A 615 19.37 16.53 33.73
N SER A 616 19.83 15.49 33.03
CA SER A 616 21.24 15.34 32.65
C SER A 616 21.74 16.35 31.62
N ASP A 617 20.88 16.81 30.70
CA ASP A 617 21.28 17.67 29.58
C ASP A 617 20.24 18.72 29.18
N GLY A 618 19.11 18.81 29.89
CA GLY A 618 18.03 19.75 29.58
C GLY A 618 17.24 19.41 28.30
N LYS A 619 17.51 18.27 27.65
CA LYS A 619 16.81 17.89 26.42
C LYS A 619 15.35 17.53 26.73
N ALA A 620 14.44 18.04 25.91
CA ALA A 620 13.01 17.72 26.04
C ALA A 620 12.79 16.21 25.86
N CYS A 621 11.95 15.61 26.69
CA CYS A 621 11.58 14.21 26.67
C CYS A 621 10.06 14.09 26.50
N VAL A 622 9.62 13.28 25.53
CA VAL A 622 8.21 12.98 25.28
C VAL A 622 7.89 11.62 25.88
N ILE A 623 6.94 11.60 26.81
CA ILE A 623 6.38 10.41 27.45
C ILE A 623 4.95 10.25 26.93
N ALA A 624 4.63 9.11 26.30
CA ALA A 624 3.41 8.99 25.52
C ALA A 624 2.70 7.64 25.67
N ASN A 625 1.37 7.66 25.53
CA ASN A 625 0.52 6.47 25.48
C ASN A 625 0.48 5.80 24.09
N TYR A 626 1.41 6.18 23.21
CA TYR A 626 1.58 5.63 21.87
C TYR A 626 3.06 5.50 21.55
N ARG A 627 3.44 4.75 20.51
CA ARG A 627 4.85 4.53 20.17
C ARG A 627 5.29 5.29 18.93
N GLY A 628 4.36 5.56 18.01
CA GLY A 628 4.58 6.24 16.75
C GLY A 628 5.24 5.33 15.71
N VAL A 629 5.13 5.74 14.44
CA VAL A 629 5.71 5.03 13.29
C VAL A 629 7.01 5.70 12.84
N GLY A 630 8.01 4.89 12.46
CA GLY A 630 9.21 5.34 11.77
C GLY A 630 10.43 5.69 12.65
N PRO A 631 11.62 5.81 12.03
CA PRO A 631 12.82 6.30 12.69
C PRO A 631 12.68 7.79 12.99
N ARG A 632 13.13 8.21 14.18
CA ARG A 632 13.20 9.63 14.53
C ARG A 632 14.59 10.17 14.18
N PRO A 633 14.72 11.39 13.63
CA PRO A 633 16.01 11.98 13.34
C PRO A 633 16.91 12.00 14.58
N VAL A 634 18.19 11.68 14.42
CA VAL A 634 19.18 11.72 15.52
C VAL A 634 19.29 13.14 16.09
N GLU A 635 19.13 14.15 15.22
CA GLU A 635 19.17 15.57 15.54
C GLU A 635 17.84 16.14 16.06
N ALA A 636 16.88 15.29 16.45
CA ALA A 636 15.60 15.78 16.97
C ALA A 636 15.80 16.65 18.22
N ALA A 637 15.05 17.76 18.27
CA ALA A 637 15.04 18.71 19.40
C ALA A 637 14.56 18.09 20.72
N TYR A 638 13.95 16.90 20.65
CA TYR A 638 13.46 16.13 21.79
C TYR A 638 13.87 14.66 21.66
N ILE A 639 13.88 13.97 22.79
CA ILE A 639 13.93 12.51 22.89
C ILE A 639 12.50 12.04 23.12
N PHE A 640 12.14 10.90 22.56
CA PHE A 640 10.87 10.27 22.86
C PHE A 640 11.16 8.97 23.61
N LEU A 641 10.60 8.86 24.81
CA LEU A 641 10.80 7.72 25.68
C LEU A 641 10.24 6.47 24.99
N LYS A 642 11.13 5.53 24.69
CA LYS A 642 10.79 4.22 24.11
C LYS A 642 11.27 3.12 25.08
N PRO A 643 10.44 2.75 26.06
CA PRO A 643 10.70 1.61 26.94
C PRO A 643 10.98 0.37 26.09
N GLN A 644 12.03 -0.39 26.40
CA GLN A 644 12.33 -1.66 25.72
C GLN A 644 11.55 -2.82 26.35
N LYS A 645 11.17 -2.68 27.61
CA LYS A 645 10.39 -3.67 28.37
C LYS A 645 9.17 -3.02 29.02
N HIS A 646 8.17 -3.83 29.34
CA HIS A 646 6.95 -3.33 29.99
C HIS A 646 7.20 -2.65 31.34
N ASN A 647 8.14 -3.18 32.13
CA ASN A 647 8.46 -2.63 33.45
C ASN A 647 9.19 -1.28 33.37
N GLU A 648 9.71 -0.92 32.19
CA GLU A 648 10.34 0.38 31.91
C GLU A 648 9.33 1.44 31.46
N ASP A 649 8.08 1.07 31.17
CA ASP A 649 7.01 2.05 30.92
C ASP A 649 6.71 2.82 32.20
N PRO A 650 6.82 4.16 32.22
CA PRO A 650 6.61 4.92 33.44
C PRO A 650 5.17 4.75 33.95
N PHE A 651 5.03 4.79 35.27
CA PHE A 651 3.70 4.96 35.85
C PHE A 651 3.14 6.32 35.43
N LEU A 652 1.82 6.42 35.32
CA LEU A 652 1.16 7.63 34.87
C LEU A 652 1.45 8.82 35.79
N TRP A 653 1.61 8.60 37.09
CA TRP A 653 1.97 9.63 38.07
C TRP A 653 3.45 10.03 38.02
N GLU A 654 4.33 9.20 37.42
CA GLU A 654 5.76 9.51 37.23
C GLU A 654 6.02 10.33 35.96
N ALA A 655 5.11 10.22 34.98
CA ALA A 655 5.19 10.90 33.69
C ALA A 655 4.81 12.38 33.79
#